data_AF-A0AAV5DSI0-F1
#
_entry.id   AF-A0AAV5DSI0-F1
#
_cell.length_a   1.000
_cell.length_b   1.000
_cell.length_c   1.000
_cell.angle_alpha   90.00
_cell.angle_beta   90.00
_cell.angle_gamma   90.00
#
_symmetry.space_group_name_H-M   'P 1'
#
loop_
_entity.id
_entity.type
_entity.pdbx_description
1 polymer ?
#
loop_
_entity_poly.entity_id
_entity_poly.type
_entity_poly.pdbx_seq_one_letter_code
_entity_poly.pdbx_strand_id
1 'polypeptide(L)'
;MAPPEPEVFDVVIFGASGFTGKYVIREALKFLSPSAASSSPIRSLAVAGRSRDRVGAALRWAAAPAPPPEDVPILIADSSDPASLAALASRARVVLSCAGPFRLHGHAVAAACAAAGADCLDISGEPEFMERVEADLHEVAARNGSLIVSACGFDSIPAELGFLFHSRQWEPPSAPLSVEAYVYLQSSKRIAGNIGTYESAVLGVANAGKLQALRRSRPRRPRPNIPGHPPPKGSLIEHSNPMGMWAMKLPSADTVVVKRTLSTVTEHPEGLPGTNESPDYTEHRKNFWASVKPAHFGVKITSRSLMVLVCFLFTGVFIGLLGHFSFGRSLLLKYPEFFTLGMFRKKGPTEEEVESASFKMWFVGRGFSDVAHASERGSKPDKEIITKVSGPEVGYITTPIVLVQCALVLLSQRGNLPKGGVYTPAAIFGPTDLQRRLQENGLSFEVLSTRALGSVGGFRLHSQYSHTEQEDESPGRQLTDKAALNTKPAWRNPNFTLGRIWNLDPSSLASLVHHAGSSGALVALARHPGTRCDASAAARALGSSSAEVVVIDVRGGVGNRTDEVEVLINLKRFLQENNTVKRGAYDAWPEWDSSPCGWRGVGCDADGRVTSLDLSGSSISGPAFGNFSRLTELAWLDLSENTLRGVGDINQCRGLVHLNLSRNLISGPLDMSGLIRLRTLDVSGNRLQGGIAANFPAICPDLVVFNVSTNMLTGNITGLFDDCGKLEYVDLSSNNFSGELWPGIARFRLLSVAKNSLTGSIPPATFREGCKLESLGVSTNQLTGEFPDSISNCANLGYLSLWGNGFTGVIPEGTGELPVLHTLILGNNMFDRHIPSNLGNCTKLQFLDISGNMFGGDLQDVFGRLASLKHLILHHNNFTGGIVASGLLQLPLLARLDLSFNDFSGVLPAEVADMKNLGYLILACNKFSGGIPSAYGRLAELQALDLSYNKLTGAIPVSIGNLSSLLWLMLAGNQLSGEIPPEIGNCTSLLWLDLADNQLTGKIPAEMAAIGRDPGPTFAKNRNDPSMLAGSGACQAMKRWFPASYHPFSFVYSVMTWENCRSIWDRILKGHGLFPICTNSSSPARSYVISGYILLSGNRLYGEIPPQIGEMRNLSLLHLDGNRLTGRLPPEIGQLPLVVLNVSRNNISGPIPSEIGRMRCLEMLDLSYNYLSGELKPACLSQPAQQV
;
A
#
# COMPACT_ATOMS: atom_id res chain seq x y z
N MET A 1 -26.77 -50.43 -36.06
CA MET A 1 -27.00 -49.63 -34.84
C MET A 1 -26.68 -48.19 -35.17
N ALA A 2 -27.46 -47.22 -34.66
CA ALA A 2 -26.98 -45.85 -34.59
C ALA A 2 -25.80 -45.77 -33.60
N PRO A 3 -24.90 -44.78 -33.70
CA PRO A 3 -24.00 -44.47 -32.57
C PRO A 3 -24.86 -44.10 -31.34
N PRO A 4 -24.40 -44.41 -30.11
CA PRO A 4 -25.09 -43.95 -28.91
C PRO A 4 -25.14 -42.42 -28.90
N GLU A 5 -26.26 -41.85 -28.45
CA GLU A 5 -26.40 -40.40 -28.33
C GLU A 5 -25.35 -39.85 -27.35
N PRO A 6 -24.76 -38.67 -27.63
CA PRO A 6 -23.71 -38.12 -26.80
C PRO A 6 -24.25 -37.75 -25.42
N GLU A 7 -23.64 -38.30 -24.38
CA GLU A 7 -23.99 -38.06 -22.97
C GLU A 7 -24.13 -36.56 -22.67
N VAL A 8 -25.29 -36.19 -22.12
CA VAL A 8 -25.68 -34.83 -21.73
C VAL A 8 -25.52 -34.67 -20.22
N PHE A 9 -24.80 -33.64 -19.80
CA PHE A 9 -24.57 -33.32 -18.39
C PHE A 9 -25.63 -32.35 -17.86
N ASP A 10 -26.00 -32.48 -16.58
CA ASP A 10 -26.83 -31.48 -15.90
C ASP A 10 -26.11 -30.11 -15.89
N VAL A 11 -24.80 -30.13 -15.61
CA VAL A 11 -23.97 -28.92 -15.49
C VAL A 11 -22.66 -29.07 -16.27
N VAL A 12 -22.28 -28.04 -17.03
CA VAL A 12 -20.94 -27.93 -17.64
C VAL A 12 -20.28 -26.61 -17.23
N ILE A 13 -19.15 -26.67 -16.52
CA ILE A 13 -18.37 -25.49 -16.11
C ILE A 13 -17.39 -25.10 -17.21
N PHE A 14 -17.73 -24.06 -17.98
CA PHE A 14 -16.85 -23.53 -19.04
C PHE A 14 -15.92 -22.42 -18.50
N GLY A 15 -14.64 -22.48 -18.90
CA GLY A 15 -13.61 -21.62 -18.31
C GLY A 15 -13.06 -22.17 -16.99
N ALA A 16 -13.21 -23.48 -16.75
CA ALA A 16 -12.82 -24.20 -15.54
C ALA A 16 -11.39 -23.91 -15.03
N SER A 17 -10.44 -23.64 -15.93
CA SER A 17 -9.05 -23.31 -15.58
C SER A 17 -8.78 -21.83 -15.24
N GLY A 18 -9.81 -20.98 -15.24
CA GLY A 18 -9.73 -19.59 -14.77
C GLY A 18 -9.74 -19.47 -13.25
N PHE A 19 -9.29 -18.33 -12.71
CA PHE A 19 -9.12 -18.15 -11.26
C PHE A 19 -10.42 -18.30 -10.46
N THR A 20 -11.56 -17.75 -10.93
CA THR A 20 -12.87 -18.03 -10.31
C THR A 20 -13.41 -19.41 -10.68
N GLY A 21 -13.15 -19.87 -11.91
CA GLY A 21 -13.60 -21.17 -12.41
C GLY A 21 -13.19 -22.33 -11.51
N LYS A 22 -11.96 -22.35 -11.00
CA LYS A 22 -11.50 -23.39 -10.05
C LYS A 22 -12.32 -23.41 -8.74
N TYR A 23 -12.77 -22.26 -8.22
CA TYR A 23 -13.65 -22.23 -7.03
C TYR A 23 -15.08 -22.66 -7.36
N VAL A 24 -15.59 -22.37 -8.57
CA VAL A 24 -16.89 -22.90 -9.05
C VAL A 24 -16.88 -24.43 -9.12
N ILE A 25 -15.76 -25.04 -9.52
CA ILE A 25 -15.58 -26.51 -9.43
C ILE A 25 -15.61 -26.95 -7.95
N ARG A 26 -14.83 -26.33 -7.07
CA ARG A 26 -14.76 -26.68 -5.63
C ARG A 26 -16.14 -26.61 -4.96
N GLU A 27 -16.98 -25.66 -5.38
CA GLU A 27 -18.37 -25.55 -4.91
C GLU A 27 -19.28 -26.64 -5.50
N ALA A 28 -19.24 -26.85 -6.83
CA ALA A 28 -20.08 -27.84 -7.51
C ALA A 28 -19.82 -29.28 -7.04
N LEU A 29 -18.56 -29.63 -6.73
CA LEU A 29 -18.17 -30.96 -6.25
C LEU A 29 -18.88 -31.37 -4.94
N LYS A 30 -19.31 -30.42 -4.10
CA LYS A 30 -20.09 -30.70 -2.88
C LYS A 30 -21.39 -31.47 -3.19
N PHE A 31 -22.00 -31.20 -4.34
CA PHE A 31 -23.29 -31.74 -4.75
C PHE A 31 -23.20 -33.13 -5.42
N LEU A 32 -21.99 -33.62 -5.69
CA LEU A 32 -21.72 -34.97 -6.21
C LEU A 32 -21.26 -35.96 -5.13
N SER A 33 -21.01 -35.49 -3.90
CA SER A 33 -20.53 -36.34 -2.81
C SER A 33 -21.58 -37.43 -2.48
N PRO A 34 -21.17 -38.67 -2.08
CA PRO A 34 -22.11 -39.77 -1.82
C PRO A 34 -23.21 -39.47 -0.79
N SER A 35 -22.95 -38.55 0.14
CA SER A 35 -23.92 -38.04 1.12
C SER A 35 -24.96 -37.06 0.56
N ALA A 36 -24.69 -36.43 -0.58
CA ALA A 36 -25.55 -35.44 -1.24
C ALA A 36 -26.31 -36.02 -2.45
N ALA A 37 -25.75 -37.05 -3.10
CA ALA A 37 -26.24 -37.64 -4.36
C ALA A 37 -27.70 -38.13 -4.33
N SER A 38 -28.27 -38.42 -3.15
CA SER A 38 -29.67 -38.82 -2.97
C SER A 38 -30.68 -37.66 -3.07
N SER A 39 -30.23 -36.41 -2.95
CA SER A 39 -31.09 -35.21 -2.91
C SER A 39 -30.69 -34.10 -3.90
N SER A 40 -29.51 -34.18 -4.50
CA SER A 40 -29.01 -33.21 -5.47
C SER A 40 -29.76 -33.24 -6.83
N PRO A 41 -30.22 -32.08 -7.34
CA PRO A 41 -30.59 -31.90 -8.75
C PRO A 41 -29.43 -32.00 -9.75
N ILE A 42 -28.17 -31.87 -9.31
CA ILE A 42 -26.98 -32.08 -10.13
C ILE A 42 -26.54 -33.53 -9.95
N ARG A 43 -26.72 -34.35 -10.99
CA ARG A 43 -26.33 -35.77 -11.01
C ARG A 43 -25.13 -36.04 -11.92
N SER A 44 -24.91 -35.19 -12.92
CA SER A 44 -23.76 -35.29 -13.81
C SER A 44 -23.12 -33.92 -14.10
N LEU A 45 -21.80 -33.85 -14.01
CA LEU A 45 -21.00 -32.62 -14.10
C LEU A 45 -19.82 -32.82 -15.05
N ALA A 46 -19.60 -31.89 -15.97
CA ALA A 46 -18.36 -31.84 -16.75
C ALA A 46 -17.62 -30.50 -16.57
N VAL A 47 -16.30 -30.53 -16.73
CA VAL A 47 -15.44 -29.35 -16.67
C VAL A 47 -14.78 -29.08 -18.03
N ALA A 48 -14.79 -27.81 -18.47
CA ALA A 48 -14.51 -27.49 -19.86
C ALA A 48 -13.53 -26.32 -20.07
N GLY A 49 -12.67 -26.48 -21.08
CA GLY A 49 -11.81 -25.40 -21.61
C GLY A 49 -10.70 -25.89 -22.54
N ARG A 50 -9.99 -24.95 -23.16
CA ARG A 50 -9.00 -25.14 -24.24
C ARG A 50 -7.76 -26.01 -23.97
N SER A 51 -7.60 -26.59 -22.78
CA SER A 51 -6.41 -27.37 -22.41
C SER A 51 -6.75 -28.41 -21.35
N ARG A 52 -6.61 -29.69 -21.70
CA ARG A 52 -6.89 -30.83 -20.82
C ARG A 52 -6.07 -30.76 -19.53
N ASP A 53 -4.79 -30.42 -19.63
CA ASP A 53 -3.86 -30.40 -18.49
C ASP A 53 -4.20 -29.29 -17.51
N ARG A 54 -4.54 -28.09 -18.01
CA ARG A 54 -4.91 -26.94 -17.17
C ARG A 54 -6.28 -27.13 -16.51
N VAL A 55 -7.24 -27.72 -17.20
CA VAL A 55 -8.56 -28.05 -16.62
C VAL A 55 -8.41 -29.18 -15.59
N GLY A 56 -7.64 -30.22 -15.89
CA GLY A 56 -7.34 -31.30 -14.93
C GLY A 56 -6.55 -30.84 -13.71
N ALA A 57 -5.65 -29.87 -13.86
CA ALA A 57 -4.97 -29.23 -12.73
C ALA A 57 -5.93 -28.40 -11.86
N ALA A 58 -6.86 -27.67 -12.47
CA ALA A 58 -7.90 -26.94 -11.74
C ALA A 58 -8.86 -27.89 -11.00
N LEU A 59 -9.26 -29.01 -11.62
CA LEU A 59 -10.08 -30.05 -11.00
C LEU A 59 -9.37 -30.71 -9.81
N ARG A 60 -8.07 -31.04 -9.93
CA ARG A 60 -7.26 -31.55 -8.81
C ARG A 60 -7.15 -30.56 -7.65
N TRP A 61 -6.91 -29.28 -7.93
CA TRP A 61 -6.88 -28.24 -6.89
C TRP A 61 -8.27 -28.03 -6.24
N ALA A 62 -9.35 -28.20 -7.01
CA ALA A 62 -10.71 -28.03 -6.52
C ALA A 62 -11.13 -29.17 -5.58
N ALA A 63 -10.75 -30.42 -5.90
CA ALA A 63 -11.04 -31.60 -5.09
C ALA A 63 -10.14 -31.77 -3.85
N ALA A 64 -8.95 -31.15 -3.84
CA ALA A 64 -7.99 -31.27 -2.75
C ALA A 64 -8.62 -30.92 -1.38
N PRO A 65 -8.36 -31.72 -0.32
CA PRO A 65 -7.35 -32.77 -0.21
C PRO A 65 -7.74 -34.14 -0.80
N ALA A 66 -8.98 -34.32 -1.28
CA ALA A 66 -9.43 -35.58 -1.90
C ALA A 66 -8.88 -35.72 -3.34
N PRO A 67 -8.78 -36.96 -3.88
CA PRO A 67 -8.60 -37.16 -5.30
C PRO A 67 -9.80 -36.58 -6.08
N PRO A 68 -9.62 -36.12 -7.33
CA PRO A 68 -10.75 -35.72 -8.17
C PRO A 68 -11.63 -36.94 -8.48
N PRO A 69 -12.97 -36.80 -8.50
CA PRO A 69 -13.85 -37.91 -8.88
C PRO A 69 -13.60 -38.37 -10.32
N GLU A 70 -13.61 -39.69 -10.55
CA GLU A 70 -13.31 -40.29 -11.86
C GLU A 70 -14.43 -40.07 -12.90
N ASP A 71 -15.64 -39.75 -12.42
CA ASP A 71 -16.88 -39.51 -13.16
C ASP A 71 -17.07 -38.07 -13.65
N VAL A 72 -16.10 -37.17 -13.43
CA VAL A 72 -16.17 -35.75 -13.88
C VAL A 72 -15.31 -35.53 -15.14
N PRO A 73 -15.86 -35.69 -16.36
CA PRO A 73 -15.08 -35.64 -17.60
C PRO A 73 -14.57 -34.24 -17.96
N ILE A 74 -13.39 -34.22 -18.59
CA ILE A 74 -12.74 -33.00 -19.10
C ILE A 74 -13.06 -32.81 -20.60
N LEU A 75 -13.96 -31.87 -20.89
CA LEU A 75 -14.34 -31.45 -22.23
C LEU A 75 -13.38 -30.37 -22.77
N ILE A 76 -13.07 -30.42 -24.07
CA ILE A 76 -12.22 -29.43 -24.73
C ILE A 76 -13.09 -28.55 -25.62
N ALA A 77 -13.09 -27.25 -25.31
CA ALA A 77 -13.74 -26.21 -26.10
C ALA A 77 -12.99 -24.88 -25.93
N ASP A 78 -12.99 -24.04 -26.96
CA ASP A 78 -12.47 -22.66 -26.90
C ASP A 78 -13.51 -21.66 -27.39
N SER A 79 -13.54 -20.51 -26.73
CA SER A 79 -14.28 -19.30 -27.12
C SER A 79 -14.09 -18.87 -28.58
N SER A 80 -12.95 -19.21 -29.20
CA SER A 80 -12.65 -18.90 -30.61
C SER A 80 -13.07 -19.98 -31.61
N ASP A 81 -13.60 -21.11 -31.16
CA ASP A 81 -14.08 -22.21 -32.02
C ASP A 81 -15.58 -22.46 -31.78
N PRO A 82 -16.46 -21.89 -32.61
CA PRO A 82 -17.91 -22.07 -32.51
C PRO A 82 -18.38 -23.52 -32.61
N ALA A 83 -17.65 -24.39 -33.32
CA ALA A 83 -18.01 -25.81 -33.42
C ALA A 83 -17.75 -26.52 -32.10
N SER A 84 -16.64 -26.21 -31.42
CA SER A 84 -16.37 -26.72 -30.07
C SER A 84 -17.38 -26.22 -29.02
N LEU A 85 -17.84 -24.97 -29.14
CA LEU A 85 -18.87 -24.42 -28.26
C LEU A 85 -20.24 -25.04 -28.53
N ALA A 86 -20.61 -25.28 -29.78
CA ALA A 86 -21.85 -25.96 -30.13
C ALA A 86 -21.86 -27.41 -29.61
N ALA A 87 -20.74 -28.13 -29.75
CA ALA A 87 -20.58 -29.50 -29.22
C ALA A 87 -20.49 -29.58 -27.69
N LEU A 88 -20.19 -28.47 -27.00
CA LEU A 88 -20.30 -28.33 -25.55
C LEU A 88 -21.75 -28.05 -25.15
N ALA A 89 -22.40 -27.08 -25.80
CA ALA A 89 -23.76 -26.64 -25.48
C ALA A 89 -24.80 -27.73 -25.75
N SER A 90 -24.65 -28.53 -26.82
CA SER A 90 -25.53 -29.68 -27.09
C SER A 90 -25.39 -30.83 -26.07
N ARG A 91 -24.40 -30.76 -25.17
CA ARG A 91 -24.14 -31.74 -24.11
C ARG A 91 -24.36 -31.17 -22.71
N ALA A 92 -25.05 -30.03 -22.58
CA ALA A 92 -25.30 -29.37 -21.31
C ALA A 92 -26.78 -29.03 -21.14
N ARG A 93 -27.36 -29.29 -19.97
CA ARG A 93 -28.64 -28.68 -19.56
C ARG A 93 -28.40 -27.24 -19.09
N VAL A 94 -27.38 -27.03 -18.26
CA VAL A 94 -26.92 -25.70 -17.81
C VAL A 94 -25.42 -25.53 -18.04
N VAL A 95 -25.01 -24.44 -18.70
CA VAL A 95 -23.61 -24.03 -18.82
C VAL A 95 -23.27 -22.94 -17.81
N LEU A 96 -22.24 -23.16 -16.99
CA LEU A 96 -21.70 -22.17 -16.05
C LEU A 96 -20.49 -21.47 -16.67
N SER A 97 -20.72 -20.28 -17.20
CA SER A 97 -19.72 -19.51 -17.94
C SER A 97 -18.83 -18.69 -17.01
N CYS A 98 -17.60 -19.18 -16.79
CA CYS A 98 -16.57 -18.55 -15.96
C CYS A 98 -15.48 -17.84 -16.79
N ALA A 99 -15.67 -17.73 -18.11
CA ALA A 99 -14.66 -17.27 -19.07
C ALA A 99 -14.65 -15.74 -19.26
N GLY A 100 -14.05 -15.02 -18.30
CA GLY A 100 -13.75 -13.59 -18.43
C GLY A 100 -12.48 -13.28 -19.24
N PRO A 101 -12.33 -12.08 -19.84
CA PRO A 101 -13.32 -11.00 -19.90
C PRO A 101 -14.51 -11.34 -20.80
N PHE A 102 -15.73 -11.10 -20.30
CA PHE A 102 -16.95 -11.64 -20.88
C PHE A 102 -17.31 -11.02 -22.23
N ARG A 103 -16.96 -9.74 -22.45
CA ARG A 103 -17.18 -9.10 -23.75
C ARG A 103 -16.41 -9.74 -24.91
N LEU A 104 -15.31 -10.44 -24.60
CA LEU A 104 -14.44 -11.12 -25.57
C LEU A 104 -14.84 -12.59 -25.75
N HIS A 105 -15.07 -13.30 -24.64
CA HIS A 105 -15.23 -14.76 -24.67
C HIS A 105 -16.66 -15.26 -24.39
N GLY A 106 -17.44 -14.53 -23.57
CA GLY A 106 -18.74 -14.99 -23.08
C GLY A 106 -19.86 -14.98 -24.13
N HIS A 107 -19.78 -14.11 -25.14
CA HIS A 107 -20.88 -13.93 -26.10
C HIS A 107 -21.03 -15.13 -27.04
N ALA A 108 -19.91 -15.71 -27.49
CA ALA A 108 -19.92 -16.95 -28.28
C ALA A 108 -20.48 -18.14 -27.48
N VAL A 109 -20.19 -18.21 -26.16
CA VAL A 109 -20.74 -19.23 -25.26
C VAL A 109 -22.25 -19.06 -25.12
N ALA A 110 -22.72 -17.85 -24.84
CA ALA A 110 -24.16 -17.55 -24.74
C ALA A 110 -24.90 -17.82 -26.06
N ALA A 111 -24.29 -17.49 -27.20
CA ALA A 111 -24.86 -17.75 -28.53
C ALA A 111 -24.95 -19.26 -28.83
N ALA A 112 -23.94 -20.06 -28.46
CA ALA A 112 -23.99 -21.52 -28.58
C ALA A 112 -25.09 -22.13 -27.70
N CYS A 113 -25.27 -21.62 -26.47
CA CYS A 113 -26.35 -22.06 -25.57
C CYS A 113 -27.74 -21.71 -26.15
N ALA A 114 -27.94 -20.48 -26.61
CA ALA A 114 -29.17 -20.05 -27.28
C ALA A 114 -29.49 -20.89 -28.53
N ALA A 115 -28.48 -21.24 -29.32
CA ALA A 115 -28.63 -22.08 -30.51
C ALA A 115 -28.98 -23.55 -30.15
N ALA A 116 -28.35 -24.11 -29.12
CA ALA A 116 -28.55 -25.50 -28.69
C ALA A 116 -29.81 -25.73 -27.84
N GLY A 117 -30.40 -24.68 -27.26
CA GLY A 117 -31.50 -24.80 -26.29
C GLY A 117 -31.04 -25.03 -24.83
N ALA A 118 -29.73 -25.00 -24.57
CA ALA A 118 -29.16 -25.12 -23.23
C ALA A 118 -29.32 -23.80 -22.44
N ASP A 119 -29.57 -23.88 -21.14
CA ASP A 119 -29.57 -22.70 -20.26
C ASP A 119 -28.13 -22.26 -19.96
N CYS A 120 -27.92 -20.97 -19.68
CA CYS A 120 -26.58 -20.42 -19.45
C CYS A 120 -26.58 -19.42 -18.29
N LEU A 121 -25.66 -19.61 -17.35
CA LEU A 121 -25.40 -18.69 -16.24
C LEU A 121 -23.99 -18.11 -16.38
N ASP A 122 -23.86 -16.78 -16.41
CA ASP A 122 -22.55 -16.10 -16.42
C ASP A 122 -22.32 -15.27 -15.15
N ILE A 123 -21.05 -15.09 -14.77
CA ILE A 123 -20.63 -14.26 -13.63
C ILE A 123 -20.15 -12.86 -14.07
N SER A 124 -20.74 -12.29 -15.14
CA SER A 124 -20.21 -11.06 -15.74
C SER A 124 -20.54 -9.79 -14.95
N GLY A 125 -19.54 -8.94 -14.76
CA GLY A 125 -19.67 -7.58 -14.22
C GLY A 125 -19.62 -6.49 -15.30
N GLU A 126 -20.04 -6.79 -16.53
CA GLU A 126 -19.75 -5.96 -17.71
C GLU A 126 -21.02 -5.46 -18.42
N PRO A 127 -21.50 -4.23 -18.14
CA PRO A 127 -22.75 -3.69 -18.71
C PRO A 127 -22.85 -3.72 -20.24
N GLU A 128 -21.73 -3.53 -20.96
CA GLU A 128 -21.70 -3.63 -22.42
C GLU A 128 -21.93 -5.05 -22.92
N PHE A 129 -21.36 -6.05 -22.25
CA PHE A 129 -21.61 -7.45 -22.55
C PHE A 129 -23.05 -7.83 -22.23
N MET A 130 -23.53 -7.52 -21.02
CA MET A 130 -24.89 -7.89 -20.60
C MET A 130 -25.98 -7.26 -21.48
N GLU A 131 -25.81 -6.01 -21.94
CA GLU A 131 -26.80 -5.33 -22.79
C GLU A 131 -26.71 -5.76 -24.27
N ARG A 132 -25.52 -6.20 -24.72
CA ARG A 132 -25.29 -6.76 -26.07
C ARG A 132 -25.83 -8.18 -26.19
N VAL A 133 -25.52 -9.07 -25.25
CA VAL A 133 -26.07 -10.44 -25.20
C VAL A 133 -27.60 -10.41 -25.22
N GLU A 134 -28.21 -9.49 -24.47
CA GLU A 134 -29.67 -9.30 -24.50
C GLU A 134 -30.18 -8.79 -25.85
N ALA A 135 -29.51 -7.78 -26.44
CA ALA A 135 -29.90 -7.23 -27.73
C ALA A 135 -29.81 -8.26 -28.87
N ASP A 136 -28.78 -9.10 -28.85
CA ASP A 136 -28.44 -10.02 -29.94
C ASP A 136 -29.17 -11.37 -29.82
N LEU A 137 -29.38 -11.89 -28.60
CA LEU A 137 -29.76 -13.29 -28.37
C LEU A 137 -31.13 -13.52 -27.73
N HIS A 138 -31.80 -12.49 -27.18
CA HIS A 138 -33.06 -12.69 -26.44
C HIS A 138 -34.13 -13.42 -27.26
N GLU A 139 -34.36 -13.02 -28.51
CA GLU A 139 -35.31 -13.66 -29.44
C GLU A 139 -34.96 -15.12 -29.79
N VAL A 140 -33.66 -15.41 -29.97
CA VAL A 140 -33.19 -16.77 -30.31
C VAL A 140 -33.34 -17.69 -29.12
N ALA A 141 -32.92 -17.23 -27.93
CA ALA A 141 -33.03 -17.95 -26.68
C ALA A 141 -34.50 -18.23 -26.32
N ALA A 142 -35.39 -17.24 -26.42
CA ALA A 142 -36.82 -17.39 -26.17
C ALA A 142 -37.51 -18.36 -27.15
N ARG A 143 -37.14 -18.32 -28.43
CA ARG A 143 -37.63 -19.25 -29.45
C ARG A 143 -37.23 -20.68 -29.14
N ASN A 144 -35.95 -20.91 -28.90
CA ASN A 144 -35.34 -22.24 -28.75
C ASN A 144 -35.53 -22.85 -27.35
N GLY A 145 -35.98 -22.07 -26.36
CA GLY A 145 -36.20 -22.54 -24.99
C GLY A 145 -34.96 -22.47 -24.08
N SER A 146 -33.92 -21.75 -24.49
CA SER A 146 -32.72 -21.46 -23.68
C SER A 146 -32.97 -20.24 -22.80
N LEU A 147 -32.65 -20.33 -21.51
CA LEU A 147 -32.66 -19.19 -20.58
C LEU A 147 -31.22 -18.77 -20.28
N ILE A 148 -30.86 -17.54 -20.68
CA ILE A 148 -29.57 -16.92 -20.40
C ILE A 148 -29.76 -15.93 -19.25
N VAL A 149 -29.11 -16.20 -18.12
CA VAL A 149 -29.20 -15.36 -16.92
C VAL A 149 -27.82 -14.76 -16.64
N SER A 150 -27.70 -13.47 -16.91
CA SER A 150 -26.42 -12.74 -16.92
C SER A 150 -26.15 -12.03 -15.59
N ALA A 151 -24.90 -11.94 -15.17
CA ALA A 151 -24.47 -11.40 -13.86
C ALA A 151 -24.92 -12.22 -12.62
N CYS A 152 -24.93 -13.55 -12.73
CA CYS A 152 -25.09 -14.51 -11.63
C CYS A 152 -23.84 -14.61 -10.72
N GLY A 153 -23.18 -13.50 -10.41
CA GLY A 153 -21.94 -13.45 -9.62
C GLY A 153 -21.54 -12.04 -9.23
N PHE A 154 -20.28 -11.88 -8.80
CA PHE A 154 -19.55 -10.61 -8.55
C PHE A 154 -20.44 -9.44 -8.10
N ASP A 155 -20.75 -9.43 -6.80
CA ASP A 155 -21.60 -8.51 -6.02
C ASP A 155 -22.98 -8.10 -6.57
N SER A 156 -23.32 -8.45 -7.81
CA SER A 156 -24.60 -8.15 -8.44
C SER A 156 -25.78 -8.94 -7.87
N ILE A 157 -25.62 -10.23 -7.55
CA ILE A 157 -26.66 -11.00 -6.86
C ILE A 157 -26.92 -10.47 -5.43
N PRO A 158 -25.90 -10.24 -4.56
CA PRO A 158 -26.09 -9.54 -3.30
C PRO A 158 -26.78 -8.19 -3.45
N ALA A 159 -26.44 -7.39 -4.47
CA ALA A 159 -27.09 -6.12 -4.76
C ALA A 159 -28.57 -6.28 -5.15
N GLU A 160 -28.90 -7.20 -6.05
CA GLU A 160 -30.27 -7.39 -6.54
C GLU A 160 -31.18 -8.04 -5.50
N LEU A 161 -30.78 -9.19 -4.93
CA LEU A 161 -31.59 -9.89 -3.93
C LEU A 161 -31.64 -9.10 -2.62
N GLY A 162 -30.57 -8.38 -2.26
CA GLY A 162 -30.59 -7.43 -1.15
C GLY A 162 -31.52 -6.25 -1.41
N PHE A 163 -31.59 -5.74 -2.64
CA PHE A 163 -32.58 -4.74 -3.05
C PHE A 163 -34.02 -5.29 -3.00
N LEU A 164 -34.30 -6.51 -3.49
CA LEU A 164 -35.64 -7.10 -3.40
C LEU A 164 -36.05 -7.37 -1.95
N PHE A 165 -35.16 -7.94 -1.14
CA PHE A 165 -35.38 -8.14 0.29
C PHE A 165 -35.67 -6.82 1.01
N HIS A 166 -34.89 -5.77 0.74
CA HIS A 166 -35.10 -4.43 1.27
C HIS A 166 -36.44 -3.82 0.82
N SER A 167 -36.73 -3.90 -0.48
CA SER A 167 -37.91 -3.35 -1.13
C SER A 167 -39.21 -3.89 -0.52
N ARG A 168 -39.22 -5.18 -0.18
CA ARG A 168 -40.38 -5.86 0.44
C ARG A 168 -40.64 -5.47 1.90
N GLN A 169 -39.75 -4.69 2.55
CA GLN A 169 -40.00 -4.12 3.88
C GLN A 169 -40.89 -2.85 3.85
N TRP A 170 -41.27 -2.38 2.64
CA TRP A 170 -42.11 -1.20 2.44
C TRP A 170 -43.58 -1.60 2.27
N GLU A 171 -44.20 -1.96 3.39
CA GLU A 171 -45.62 -2.29 3.48
C GLU A 171 -46.51 -1.06 3.23
N PRO A 172 -47.67 -1.20 2.54
CA PRO A 172 -48.62 -0.11 2.34
C PRO A 172 -49.11 0.51 3.68
N PRO A 173 -49.33 1.83 3.75
CA PRO A 173 -49.27 2.81 2.65
C PRO A 173 -47.86 3.32 2.32
N SER A 174 -46.81 2.81 2.96
CA SER A 174 -45.44 3.34 2.80
C SER A 174 -44.77 2.91 1.49
N ALA A 175 -43.89 3.77 0.95
CA ALA A 175 -43.17 3.51 -0.30
C ALA A 175 -41.76 4.16 -0.33
N PRO A 176 -40.74 3.47 -0.89
CA PRO A 176 -39.38 4.01 -0.99
C PRO A 176 -39.25 5.02 -2.15
N LEU A 177 -38.45 6.07 -1.95
CA LEU A 177 -37.98 6.97 -3.01
C LEU A 177 -36.61 6.52 -3.55
N SER A 178 -35.69 6.16 -2.65
CA SER A 178 -34.31 5.84 -3.00
C SER A 178 -33.72 4.80 -2.05
N VAL A 179 -32.92 3.87 -2.60
CA VAL A 179 -32.13 2.89 -1.85
C VAL A 179 -30.68 3.02 -2.29
N GLU A 180 -29.80 3.52 -1.41
CA GLU A 180 -28.35 3.48 -1.65
C GLU A 180 -27.77 2.28 -0.89
N ALA A 181 -27.00 1.45 -1.60
CA ALA A 181 -26.32 0.28 -1.04
C ALA A 181 -24.84 0.59 -0.76
N TYR A 182 -24.36 0.16 0.41
CA TYR A 182 -23.02 0.47 0.93
C TYR A 182 -22.25 -0.83 1.12
N VAL A 183 -21.31 -1.12 0.22
CA VAL A 183 -20.49 -2.34 0.24
C VAL A 183 -19.25 -2.12 1.10
N TYR A 184 -18.97 -3.03 2.01
CA TYR A 184 -17.78 -3.08 2.86
C TYR A 184 -17.14 -4.46 2.77
N LEU A 185 -15.82 -4.47 2.56
CA LEU A 185 -15.01 -5.68 2.54
C LEU A 185 -14.13 -5.67 3.79
N GLN A 186 -14.10 -6.78 4.52
CA GLN A 186 -13.34 -6.93 5.76
C GLN A 186 -12.48 -8.20 5.70
N SER A 187 -11.21 -8.09 6.08
CA SER A 187 -10.30 -9.23 6.25
C SER A 187 -9.37 -9.00 7.43
N SER A 188 -8.86 -10.07 8.03
CA SER A 188 -7.71 -10.03 8.96
C SER A 188 -6.35 -10.11 8.26
N LYS A 189 -6.35 -10.33 6.93
CA LYS A 189 -5.21 -10.28 6.02
C LYS A 189 -5.43 -9.14 5.01
N ARG A 190 -4.88 -9.26 3.79
CA ARG A 190 -5.03 -8.29 2.71
C ARG A 190 -6.18 -8.66 1.77
N ILE A 191 -7.11 -7.73 1.56
CA ILE A 191 -8.12 -7.83 0.48
C ILE A 191 -7.43 -7.59 -0.87
N ALA A 192 -7.60 -8.51 -1.82
CA ALA A 192 -7.04 -8.39 -3.17
C ALA A 192 -7.78 -9.28 -4.19
N GLY A 193 -7.96 -8.77 -5.41
CA GLY A 193 -8.59 -9.47 -6.52
C GLY A 193 -7.60 -10.08 -7.52
N ASN A 194 -8.13 -10.93 -8.41
CA ASN A 194 -7.45 -11.39 -9.62
C ASN A 194 -7.57 -10.33 -10.75
N ILE A 195 -6.55 -10.28 -11.63
CA ILE A 195 -6.50 -9.37 -12.78
C ILE A 195 -7.77 -9.36 -13.65
N GLY A 196 -8.51 -10.47 -13.78
CA GLY A 196 -9.71 -10.54 -14.65
C GLY A 196 -10.76 -9.46 -14.35
N THR A 197 -11.01 -9.16 -13.08
CA THR A 197 -11.93 -8.07 -12.66
C THR A 197 -11.43 -6.69 -13.10
N TYR A 198 -10.13 -6.45 -12.94
CA TYR A 198 -9.48 -5.20 -13.36
C TYR A 198 -9.44 -5.06 -14.88
N GLU A 199 -9.20 -6.14 -15.62
CA GLU A 199 -9.26 -6.17 -17.08
C GLU A 199 -10.66 -5.84 -17.61
N SER A 200 -11.71 -6.41 -17.02
CA SER A 200 -13.11 -6.06 -17.33
C SER A 200 -13.40 -4.56 -17.10
N ALA A 201 -12.82 -3.93 -16.06
CA ALA A 201 -12.95 -2.50 -15.82
C ALA A 201 -12.19 -1.65 -16.86
N VAL A 202 -10.95 -2.01 -17.20
CA VAL A 202 -10.14 -1.36 -18.26
C VAL A 202 -10.85 -1.42 -19.61
N LEU A 203 -11.37 -2.60 -19.98
CA LEU A 203 -12.14 -2.79 -21.21
C LEU A 203 -13.52 -2.10 -21.15
N GLY A 204 -14.07 -1.88 -19.97
CA GLY A 204 -15.27 -1.09 -19.72
C GLY A 204 -15.14 0.35 -20.22
N VAL A 205 -14.13 1.08 -19.75
CA VAL A 205 -13.82 2.44 -20.22
C VAL A 205 -13.49 2.44 -21.72
N ALA A 206 -12.69 1.47 -22.17
CA ALA A 206 -12.28 1.34 -23.58
C ALA A 206 -13.44 1.23 -24.59
N ASN A 207 -14.59 0.72 -24.16
CA ASN A 207 -15.76 0.50 -25.01
C ASN A 207 -17.00 1.30 -24.54
N ALA A 208 -16.84 2.29 -23.65
CA ALA A 208 -17.95 3.10 -23.13
C ALA A 208 -18.79 3.76 -24.23
N GLY A 209 -18.15 4.19 -25.33
CA GLY A 209 -18.82 4.72 -26.52
C GLY A 209 -19.68 3.69 -27.27
N LYS A 210 -19.28 2.40 -27.29
CA LYS A 210 -20.10 1.32 -27.89
C LYS A 210 -21.36 1.06 -27.07
N LEU A 211 -21.24 1.02 -25.75
CA LEU A 211 -22.39 0.93 -24.85
C LEU A 211 -23.33 2.14 -25.01
N GLN A 212 -22.78 3.35 -25.17
CA GLN A 212 -23.60 4.52 -25.43
C GLN A 212 -24.29 4.46 -26.81
N ALA A 213 -23.62 3.94 -27.85
CA ALA A 213 -24.22 3.73 -29.17
C ALA A 213 -25.35 2.68 -29.14
N LEU A 214 -25.14 1.53 -28.48
CA LEU A 214 -26.15 0.49 -28.29
C LEU A 214 -27.40 1.01 -27.55
N ARG A 215 -27.19 1.85 -26.53
CA ARG A 215 -28.26 2.54 -25.79
C ARG A 215 -28.92 3.69 -26.55
N ARG A 216 -28.34 4.15 -27.68
CA ARG A 216 -28.96 5.11 -28.61
C ARG A 216 -29.72 4.41 -29.74
N SER A 217 -29.33 3.19 -30.15
CA SER A 217 -29.98 2.44 -31.22
C SER A 217 -31.18 1.59 -30.78
N ARG A 218 -31.24 1.17 -29.51
CA ARG A 218 -32.39 0.43 -28.95
C ARG A 218 -33.50 1.36 -28.45
N PRO A 219 -34.79 0.96 -28.50
CA PRO A 219 -35.88 1.67 -27.83
C PRO A 219 -35.62 1.87 -26.33
N ARG A 220 -36.16 2.94 -25.76
CA ARG A 220 -36.09 3.16 -24.31
C ARG A 220 -37.05 2.21 -23.60
N ARG A 221 -36.51 1.31 -22.76
CA ARG A 221 -37.30 0.50 -21.82
C ARG A 221 -38.22 1.37 -20.94
N PRO A 222 -39.39 0.87 -20.53
CA PRO A 222 -40.19 1.46 -19.47
C PRO A 222 -39.37 1.72 -18.21
N ARG A 223 -39.73 2.80 -17.50
CA ARG A 223 -39.16 3.15 -16.20
C ARG A 223 -40.23 2.90 -15.14
N PRO A 224 -39.87 2.31 -13.98
CA PRO A 224 -40.82 2.17 -12.89
C PRO A 224 -41.30 3.56 -12.44
N ASN A 225 -42.58 3.65 -12.06
CA ASN A 225 -43.12 4.82 -11.39
C ASN A 225 -42.64 4.83 -9.93
N ILE A 226 -41.73 5.74 -9.59
CA ILE A 226 -41.16 5.88 -8.24
C ILE A 226 -41.81 7.12 -7.60
N PRO A 227 -42.40 7.04 -6.39
CA PRO A 227 -43.04 8.19 -5.76
C PRO A 227 -42.07 9.31 -5.42
N GLY A 228 -42.47 10.56 -5.69
CA GLY A 228 -41.71 11.77 -5.36
C GLY A 228 -40.71 12.21 -6.44
N HIS A 229 -39.90 13.23 -6.13
CA HIS A 229 -38.88 13.74 -7.04
C HIS A 229 -37.55 12.98 -6.89
N PRO A 230 -36.86 12.63 -7.99
CA PRO A 230 -35.57 11.93 -7.94
C PRO A 230 -34.54 12.68 -7.07
N PRO A 231 -33.76 11.98 -6.23
CA PRO A 231 -32.78 12.62 -5.37
C PRO A 231 -31.70 13.35 -6.19
N PRO A 232 -31.16 14.48 -5.68
CA PRO A 232 -30.09 15.20 -6.35
C PRO A 232 -28.82 14.34 -6.47
N LYS A 233 -27.95 14.67 -7.42
CA LYS A 233 -26.63 14.04 -7.52
C LYS A 233 -25.81 14.37 -6.27
N GLY A 234 -25.71 13.41 -5.34
CA GLY A 234 -24.84 13.49 -4.17
C GLY A 234 -23.35 13.59 -4.53
N SER A 235 -22.51 13.83 -3.53
CA SER A 235 -21.06 13.92 -3.69
C SER A 235 -20.43 12.59 -4.13
N LEU A 236 -19.23 12.66 -4.72
CA LEU A 236 -18.46 11.47 -5.10
C LEU A 236 -17.98 10.68 -3.87
N ILE A 237 -17.66 11.39 -2.79
CA ILE A 237 -17.25 10.85 -1.50
C ILE A 237 -18.13 11.49 -0.40
N GLU A 238 -18.48 10.73 0.62
CA GLU A 238 -19.21 11.18 1.81
C GLU A 238 -18.75 10.43 3.07
N HIS A 239 -18.87 11.06 4.24
CA HIS A 239 -18.67 10.42 5.55
C HIS A 239 -19.98 10.35 6.37
N SER A 240 -20.97 11.18 6.02
CA SER A 240 -22.27 11.29 6.68
C SER A 240 -23.27 10.23 6.20
N ASN A 241 -22.93 8.96 6.37
CA ASN A 241 -23.83 7.82 6.12
C ASN A 241 -24.15 7.07 7.44
N PRO A 242 -25.23 6.26 7.50
CA PRO A 242 -25.64 5.59 8.74
C PRO A 242 -24.65 4.58 9.35
N MET A 243 -23.53 4.28 8.69
CA MET A 243 -22.49 3.36 9.19
C MET A 243 -21.29 4.09 9.82
N GLY A 244 -21.23 5.42 9.73
CA GLY A 244 -20.09 6.20 10.24
C GLY A 244 -18.76 5.90 9.53
N MET A 245 -18.82 5.47 8.27
CA MET A 245 -17.66 5.12 7.46
C MET A 245 -17.46 6.11 6.31
N TRP A 246 -16.28 6.13 5.70
CA TRP A 246 -16.12 6.78 4.41
C TRP A 246 -16.82 5.97 3.32
N ALA A 247 -17.53 6.62 2.41
CA ALA A 247 -18.17 6.01 1.25
C ALA A 247 -17.81 6.74 -0.04
N MET A 248 -17.56 6.01 -1.13
CA MET A 248 -17.28 6.52 -2.47
C MET A 248 -18.28 5.92 -3.48
N LYS A 249 -18.88 6.74 -4.33
CA LYS A 249 -19.78 6.28 -5.39
C LYS A 249 -18.97 5.74 -6.57
N LEU A 250 -19.20 4.48 -6.94
CA LEU A 250 -18.56 3.84 -8.09
C LEU A 250 -19.53 3.75 -9.29
N PRO A 251 -19.02 3.71 -10.54
CA PRO A 251 -19.79 3.32 -11.70
C PRO A 251 -19.97 1.78 -11.72
N SER A 252 -20.80 1.25 -10.82
CA SER A 252 -20.96 -0.20 -10.63
C SER A 252 -21.85 -0.89 -11.67
N ALA A 253 -21.66 -2.19 -11.85
CA ALA A 253 -22.44 -3.03 -12.76
C ALA A 253 -23.85 -3.31 -12.21
N ASP A 254 -23.95 -3.67 -10.93
CA ASP A 254 -25.16 -3.86 -10.12
C ASP A 254 -26.15 -2.68 -10.19
N THR A 255 -25.63 -1.45 -10.25
CA THR A 255 -26.45 -0.25 -10.48
C THR A 255 -27.17 -0.26 -11.84
N VAL A 256 -26.71 -1.07 -12.81
CA VAL A 256 -27.35 -1.38 -14.10
C VAL A 256 -28.22 -2.64 -14.00
N VAL A 257 -27.77 -3.71 -13.31
CA VAL A 257 -28.54 -4.97 -13.17
C VAL A 257 -29.88 -4.71 -12.47
N VAL A 258 -29.88 -4.07 -11.30
CA VAL A 258 -31.11 -3.72 -10.54
C VAL A 258 -32.07 -2.88 -11.39
N LYS A 259 -31.55 -1.98 -12.23
CA LYS A 259 -32.38 -1.15 -13.12
C LYS A 259 -33.00 -1.95 -14.26
N ARG A 260 -32.34 -3.00 -14.75
CA ARG A 260 -32.90 -3.92 -15.73
C ARG A 260 -33.97 -4.81 -15.12
N THR A 261 -33.75 -5.38 -13.93
CA THR A 261 -34.80 -6.08 -13.18
C THR A 261 -36.02 -5.18 -12.96
N LEU A 262 -35.82 -3.94 -12.49
CA LEU A 262 -36.93 -2.99 -12.32
C LEU A 262 -37.65 -2.63 -13.64
N SER A 263 -36.93 -2.48 -14.76
CA SER A 263 -37.59 -2.29 -16.09
C SER A 263 -38.36 -3.53 -16.53
N THR A 264 -37.82 -4.73 -16.37
CA THR A 264 -38.51 -5.98 -16.73
C THR A 264 -39.74 -6.25 -15.85
N VAL A 265 -39.72 -5.87 -14.58
CA VAL A 265 -40.91 -5.91 -13.70
C VAL A 265 -41.89 -4.77 -14.03
N THR A 266 -41.43 -3.66 -14.62
CA THR A 266 -42.34 -2.63 -15.17
C THR A 266 -43.01 -3.10 -16.46
N GLU A 267 -42.30 -3.89 -17.28
CA GLU A 267 -42.84 -4.56 -18.48
C GLU A 267 -43.79 -5.71 -18.10
N HIS A 268 -43.52 -6.41 -16.99
CA HIS A 268 -44.29 -7.54 -16.48
C HIS A 268 -44.58 -7.38 -14.97
N PRO A 269 -45.64 -6.63 -14.57
CA PRO A 269 -45.92 -6.32 -13.16
C PRO A 269 -46.21 -7.53 -12.25
N GLU A 270 -46.66 -8.64 -12.82
CA GLU A 270 -46.85 -9.91 -12.10
C GLU A 270 -45.58 -10.78 -12.05
N GLY A 271 -44.46 -10.29 -12.60
CA GLY A 271 -43.28 -11.09 -12.93
C GLY A 271 -43.42 -11.85 -14.25
N LEU A 272 -42.31 -12.45 -14.68
CA LEU A 272 -42.25 -13.29 -15.88
C LEU A 272 -42.90 -14.66 -15.60
N PRO A 273 -43.88 -15.12 -16.38
CA PRO A 273 -44.54 -16.42 -16.14
C PRO A 273 -43.66 -17.60 -16.56
N GLY A 274 -43.72 -18.67 -15.78
CA GLY A 274 -43.16 -19.97 -16.12
C GLY A 274 -43.88 -20.69 -17.28
N THR A 275 -43.30 -21.80 -17.74
CA THR A 275 -43.89 -22.64 -18.81
C THR A 275 -44.94 -23.62 -18.33
N ASN A 276 -44.91 -24.01 -17.05
CA ASN A 276 -45.80 -24.99 -16.44
C ASN A 276 -45.88 -24.75 -14.91
N GLU A 277 -46.37 -23.57 -14.51
CA GLU A 277 -46.57 -23.20 -13.11
C GLU A 277 -47.79 -23.92 -12.52
N SER A 278 -47.73 -24.29 -11.23
CA SER A 278 -48.96 -24.62 -10.49
C SER A 278 -49.77 -23.36 -10.21
N PRO A 279 -51.09 -23.46 -9.92
CA PRO A 279 -51.89 -22.32 -9.47
C PRO A 279 -51.26 -21.62 -8.25
N ASP A 280 -50.84 -22.41 -7.25
CA ASP A 280 -50.21 -21.93 -6.02
C ASP A 280 -48.91 -21.16 -6.30
N TYR A 281 -48.08 -21.62 -7.24
CA TYR A 281 -46.86 -20.92 -7.63
C TYR A 281 -47.16 -19.67 -8.47
N THR A 282 -48.19 -19.71 -9.32
CA THR A 282 -48.69 -18.55 -10.08
C THR A 282 -49.10 -17.44 -9.12
N GLU A 283 -49.84 -17.78 -8.05
CA GLU A 283 -50.21 -16.85 -6.99
C GLU A 283 -48.98 -16.39 -6.18
N HIS A 284 -48.08 -17.31 -5.80
CA HIS A 284 -46.85 -16.97 -5.08
C HIS A 284 -46.01 -15.93 -5.84
N ARG A 285 -45.81 -16.13 -7.15
CA ARG A 285 -45.09 -15.19 -8.03
C ARG A 285 -45.79 -13.82 -8.09
N LYS A 286 -47.11 -13.77 -8.27
CA LYS A 286 -47.89 -12.53 -8.28
C LYS A 286 -47.75 -11.77 -6.95
N ASN A 287 -47.94 -12.47 -5.82
CA ASN A 287 -47.85 -11.90 -4.48
C ASN A 287 -46.43 -11.45 -4.14
N PHE A 288 -45.40 -12.17 -4.59
CA PHE A 288 -44.00 -11.75 -4.48
C PHE A 288 -43.78 -10.41 -5.17
N TRP A 289 -44.11 -10.28 -6.47
CA TRP A 289 -43.86 -9.05 -7.21
C TRP A 289 -44.74 -7.87 -6.77
N ALA A 290 -45.98 -8.11 -6.34
CA ALA A 290 -46.82 -7.08 -5.73
C ALA A 290 -46.23 -6.51 -4.42
N SER A 291 -45.44 -7.30 -3.68
CA SER A 291 -44.72 -6.84 -2.48
C SER A 291 -43.46 -6.01 -2.78
N VAL A 292 -42.91 -6.07 -4.00
CA VAL A 292 -41.72 -5.30 -4.40
C VAL A 292 -42.12 -3.88 -4.81
N LYS A 293 -41.56 -2.87 -4.12
CA LYS A 293 -41.74 -1.44 -4.43
C LYS A 293 -40.50 -0.87 -5.14
N PRO A 294 -40.65 -0.15 -6.28
CA PRO A 294 -39.52 0.39 -7.02
C PRO A 294 -38.90 1.60 -6.30
N ALA A 295 -37.59 1.81 -6.46
CA ALA A 295 -36.88 2.95 -5.90
C ALA A 295 -35.68 3.37 -6.76
N HIS A 296 -35.16 4.58 -6.54
CA HIS A 296 -33.89 5.01 -7.13
C HIS A 296 -32.70 4.29 -6.49
N PHE A 297 -32.15 3.29 -7.19
CA PHE A 297 -31.01 2.51 -6.72
C PHE A 297 -29.64 3.09 -7.13
N GLY A 298 -28.69 3.01 -6.19
CA GLY A 298 -27.27 3.32 -6.38
C GLY A 298 -26.37 2.55 -5.41
N VAL A 299 -25.09 2.38 -5.76
CA VAL A 299 -24.10 1.64 -4.96
C VAL A 299 -22.89 2.52 -4.64
N LYS A 300 -22.36 2.36 -3.43
CA LYS A 300 -21.13 3.00 -2.93
C LYS A 300 -20.24 1.93 -2.28
N ILE A 301 -18.94 2.00 -2.54
CA ILE A 301 -17.96 1.24 -1.77
C ILE A 301 -17.58 2.02 -0.50
N THR A 302 -17.31 1.33 0.60
CA THR A 302 -17.06 1.94 1.90
C THR A 302 -15.82 1.40 2.58
N SER A 303 -15.22 2.22 3.45
CA SER A 303 -14.12 1.82 4.31
C SER A 303 -14.06 2.67 5.58
N ARG A 304 -13.51 2.10 6.65
CA ARG A 304 -13.11 2.85 7.85
C ARG A 304 -11.93 3.80 7.58
N SER A 305 -11.14 3.55 6.54
CA SER A 305 -9.99 4.39 6.15
C SER A 305 -10.26 5.12 4.84
N LEU A 306 -10.18 6.45 4.88
CA LEU A 306 -10.22 7.30 3.68
C LEU A 306 -9.13 6.91 2.66
N MET A 307 -7.95 6.48 3.13
CA MET A 307 -6.84 6.12 2.24
C MET A 307 -7.15 4.89 1.37
N VAL A 308 -7.98 3.96 1.86
CA VAL A 308 -8.46 2.84 1.02
C VAL A 308 -9.33 3.35 -0.13
N LEU A 309 -10.18 4.36 0.09
CA LEU A 309 -10.95 4.99 -0.98
C LEU A 309 -10.07 5.82 -1.93
N VAL A 310 -8.98 6.41 -1.43
CA VAL A 310 -7.97 7.07 -2.29
C VAL A 310 -7.31 6.05 -3.21
N CYS A 311 -7.02 4.82 -2.77
CA CYS A 311 -6.53 3.74 -3.64
C CYS A 311 -7.54 3.37 -4.75
N PHE A 312 -8.83 3.30 -4.43
CA PHE A 312 -9.89 3.07 -5.43
C PHE A 312 -10.02 4.25 -6.42
N LEU A 313 -9.94 5.50 -5.93
CA LEU A 313 -9.95 6.71 -6.76
C LEU A 313 -8.74 6.77 -7.70
N PHE A 314 -7.54 6.53 -7.18
CA PHE A 314 -6.28 6.44 -7.95
C PHE A 314 -6.42 5.42 -9.09
N THR A 315 -6.89 4.21 -8.77
CA THR A 315 -7.14 3.14 -9.75
C THR A 315 -8.13 3.59 -10.83
N GLY A 316 -9.25 4.21 -10.43
CA GLY A 316 -10.26 4.72 -11.36
C GLY A 316 -9.74 5.83 -12.28
N VAL A 317 -8.85 6.70 -11.78
CA VAL A 317 -8.22 7.77 -12.59
C VAL A 317 -7.29 7.17 -13.64
N PHE A 318 -6.43 6.21 -13.30
CA PHE A 318 -5.54 5.57 -14.28
C PHE A 318 -6.32 4.77 -15.34
N ILE A 319 -7.37 4.05 -14.95
CA ILE A 319 -8.27 3.37 -15.89
C ILE A 319 -8.96 4.38 -16.82
N GLY A 320 -9.43 5.51 -16.28
CA GLY A 320 -10.08 6.57 -17.06
C GLY A 320 -9.15 7.24 -18.08
N LEU A 321 -7.93 7.60 -17.67
CA LEU A 321 -6.95 8.29 -18.52
C LEU A 321 -6.36 7.38 -19.60
N LEU A 322 -5.96 6.16 -19.24
CA LEU A 322 -5.20 5.26 -20.13
C LEU A 322 -6.08 4.21 -20.85
N GLY A 323 -7.31 3.96 -20.39
CA GLY A 323 -8.19 2.93 -20.95
C GLY A 323 -8.69 3.20 -22.38
N HIS A 324 -8.74 4.47 -22.81
CA HIS A 324 -9.32 4.83 -24.10
C HIS A 324 -8.44 4.48 -25.32
N PHE A 325 -7.11 4.51 -25.21
CA PHE A 325 -6.19 4.24 -26.33
C PHE A 325 -5.36 2.96 -26.14
N SER A 326 -4.87 2.38 -27.25
CA SER A 326 -4.27 1.04 -27.29
C SER A 326 -3.03 0.88 -26.42
N PHE A 327 -2.10 1.84 -26.48
CA PHE A 327 -0.88 1.82 -25.69
C PHE A 327 -1.16 1.93 -24.18
N GLY A 328 -2.04 2.86 -23.78
CA GLY A 328 -2.46 3.03 -22.39
C GLY A 328 -3.09 1.75 -21.81
N ARG A 329 -3.99 1.10 -22.55
CA ARG A 329 -4.53 -0.22 -22.18
C ARG A 329 -3.44 -1.29 -22.01
N SER A 330 -2.50 -1.35 -22.95
CA SER A 330 -1.39 -2.30 -22.86
C SER A 330 -0.56 -2.09 -21.59
N LEU A 331 -0.28 -0.83 -21.24
CA LEU A 331 0.45 -0.47 -20.02
C LEU A 331 -0.33 -0.85 -18.74
N LEU A 332 -1.62 -0.50 -18.67
CA LEU A 332 -2.52 -0.84 -17.55
C LEU A 332 -2.55 -2.36 -17.28
N LEU A 333 -2.72 -3.17 -18.33
CA LEU A 333 -2.84 -4.63 -18.24
C LEU A 333 -1.48 -5.32 -18.05
N LYS A 334 -0.38 -4.70 -18.50
CA LYS A 334 0.98 -5.22 -18.28
C LYS A 334 1.41 -5.09 -16.82
N TYR A 335 1.04 -4.01 -16.13
CA TYR A 335 1.47 -3.71 -14.74
C TYR A 335 0.30 -3.42 -13.78
N PRO A 336 -0.69 -4.32 -13.64
CA PRO A 336 -1.89 -4.06 -12.83
C PRO A 336 -1.56 -3.78 -11.36
N GLU A 337 -0.53 -4.44 -10.82
CA GLU A 337 -0.13 -4.32 -9.41
C GLU A 337 0.44 -2.93 -9.10
N PHE A 338 1.00 -2.23 -10.09
CA PHE A 338 1.43 -0.83 -9.97
C PHE A 338 0.21 0.12 -10.00
N PHE A 339 -0.61 0.04 -11.06
CA PHE A 339 -1.76 0.94 -11.26
C PHE A 339 -2.92 0.74 -10.28
N THR A 340 -2.90 -0.36 -9.50
CA THR A 340 -3.90 -0.67 -8.48
C THR A 340 -3.33 -0.67 -7.05
N LEU A 341 -2.06 -0.26 -6.87
CA LEU A 341 -1.35 -0.31 -5.58
C LEU A 341 -1.39 -1.72 -4.93
N GLY A 342 -1.39 -2.76 -5.76
CA GLY A 342 -1.47 -4.17 -5.40
C GLY A 342 -2.87 -4.67 -5.02
N MET A 343 -3.95 -3.90 -5.25
CA MET A 343 -5.33 -4.39 -5.05
C MET A 343 -5.72 -5.50 -6.04
N PHE A 344 -5.14 -5.52 -7.26
CA PHE A 344 -5.35 -6.61 -8.22
C PHE A 344 -4.01 -7.22 -8.66
N ARG A 345 -3.89 -8.54 -8.51
CA ARG A 345 -2.69 -9.33 -8.83
C ARG A 345 -2.92 -10.29 -10.00
N LYS A 346 -1.87 -10.53 -10.81
CA LYS A 346 -1.96 -11.51 -11.93
C LYS A 346 -2.23 -12.94 -11.45
N LYS A 347 -1.69 -13.32 -10.29
CA LYS A 347 -1.91 -14.63 -9.66
C LYS A 347 -3.24 -14.73 -8.90
N GLY A 348 -3.95 -13.61 -8.66
CA GLY A 348 -5.06 -13.54 -7.71
C GLY A 348 -4.59 -13.47 -6.24
N PRO A 349 -5.54 -13.53 -5.28
CA PRO A 349 -5.23 -13.77 -3.87
C PRO A 349 -4.75 -15.20 -3.58
N THR A 350 -4.10 -15.35 -2.44
CA THR A 350 -3.82 -16.65 -1.79
C THR A 350 -5.09 -17.21 -1.15
N GLU A 351 -5.11 -18.50 -0.81
CA GLU A 351 -6.27 -19.11 -0.14
C GLU A 351 -6.51 -18.51 1.25
N GLU A 352 -5.46 -18.21 2.04
CA GLU A 352 -5.57 -17.45 3.30
C GLU A 352 -6.22 -16.07 3.15
N GLU A 353 -5.88 -15.30 2.10
CA GLU A 353 -6.45 -13.97 1.84
C GLU A 353 -7.92 -14.04 1.41
N VAL A 354 -8.38 -15.19 0.89
CA VAL A 354 -9.80 -15.45 0.56
C VAL A 354 -10.56 -15.94 1.79
N GLU A 355 -10.01 -16.91 2.53
CA GLU A 355 -10.65 -17.50 3.73
C GLU A 355 -10.79 -16.51 4.89
N SER A 356 -9.81 -15.60 5.03
CA SER A 356 -9.86 -14.53 6.04
C SER A 356 -10.78 -13.35 5.70
N ALA A 357 -11.45 -13.37 4.53
CA ALA A 357 -12.23 -12.24 4.02
C ALA A 357 -13.75 -12.46 4.04
N SER A 358 -14.50 -11.36 4.16
CA SER A 358 -15.96 -11.31 4.25
C SER A 358 -16.50 -10.01 3.68
N PHE A 359 -17.78 -9.98 3.29
CA PHE A 359 -18.47 -8.75 2.88
C PHE A 359 -19.70 -8.43 3.73
N LYS A 360 -20.03 -7.13 3.80
CA LYS A 360 -21.25 -6.57 4.37
C LYS A 360 -21.79 -5.52 3.39
N MET A 361 -23.09 -5.57 3.10
CA MET A 361 -23.76 -4.67 2.16
C MET A 361 -25.02 -4.14 2.81
N TRP A 362 -25.00 -2.89 3.26
CA TRP A 362 -26.17 -2.23 3.88
C TRP A 362 -27.00 -1.51 2.83
N PHE A 363 -28.32 -1.70 2.87
CA PHE A 363 -29.27 -1.03 1.99
C PHE A 363 -30.02 0.01 2.82
N VAL A 364 -29.72 1.28 2.58
CA VAL A 364 -30.37 2.41 3.27
C VAL A 364 -31.46 2.95 2.35
N GLY A 365 -32.71 2.57 2.64
CA GLY A 365 -33.90 3.04 1.95
C GLY A 365 -34.48 4.26 2.63
N ARG A 366 -34.79 5.29 1.84
CA ARG A 366 -35.51 6.49 2.28
C ARG A 366 -36.71 6.70 1.38
N GLY A 367 -37.84 7.03 1.99
CA GLY A 367 -39.12 7.19 1.31
C GLY A 367 -40.17 7.77 2.24
N PHE A 368 -41.43 7.47 1.93
CA PHE A 368 -42.59 8.04 2.59
C PHE A 368 -43.32 7.00 3.44
N SER A 369 -43.78 7.37 4.64
CA SER A 369 -44.63 6.55 5.50
C SER A 369 -46.03 6.36 4.92
N ASP A 370 -46.51 7.36 4.17
CA ASP A 370 -47.68 7.26 3.29
C ASP A 370 -47.30 7.81 1.91
N VAL A 371 -47.55 7.04 0.85
CA VAL A 371 -47.30 7.43 -0.54
C VAL A 371 -48.06 8.69 -0.97
N ALA A 372 -49.14 9.08 -0.29
CA ALA A 372 -49.85 10.34 -0.52
C ALA A 372 -48.93 11.56 -0.36
N HIS A 373 -48.05 11.57 0.66
CA HIS A 373 -47.08 12.65 0.92
C HIS A 373 -46.13 12.88 -0.26
N ALA A 374 -45.88 11.86 -1.09
CA ALA A 374 -44.99 11.94 -2.24
C ALA A 374 -45.51 12.85 -3.37
N SER A 375 -46.79 13.24 -3.32
CA SER A 375 -47.41 14.16 -4.29
C SER A 375 -47.33 15.64 -3.86
N GLU A 376 -46.96 15.92 -2.61
CA GLU A 376 -46.89 17.29 -2.09
C GLU A 376 -45.67 18.06 -2.61
N ARG A 377 -45.86 19.34 -2.92
CA ARG A 377 -44.86 20.14 -3.63
C ARG A 377 -43.69 20.55 -2.74
N GLY A 378 -42.68 19.68 -2.66
CA GLY A 378 -41.47 19.87 -1.86
C GLY A 378 -41.41 18.99 -0.62
N SER A 379 -42.23 17.94 -0.54
CA SER A 379 -42.10 16.93 0.51
C SER A 379 -40.72 16.27 0.52
N LYS A 380 -40.35 15.75 1.69
CA LYS A 380 -39.10 15.04 1.94
C LYS A 380 -39.42 13.64 2.45
N PRO A 381 -38.53 12.66 2.26
CA PRO A 381 -38.65 11.37 2.92
C PRO A 381 -38.81 11.52 4.44
N ASP A 382 -39.89 10.94 4.97
CA ASP A 382 -40.27 10.92 6.39
C ASP A 382 -40.12 9.51 7.01
N LYS A 383 -39.69 8.50 6.22
CA LYS A 383 -39.38 7.13 6.66
C LYS A 383 -38.01 6.67 6.15
N GLU A 384 -37.26 6.01 7.02
CA GLU A 384 -36.02 5.30 6.71
C GLU A 384 -36.13 3.82 7.11
N ILE A 385 -35.65 2.93 6.24
CA ILE A 385 -35.41 1.51 6.54
C ILE A 385 -33.94 1.22 6.26
N ILE A 386 -33.32 0.40 7.10
CA ILE A 386 -31.97 -0.14 6.88
C ILE A 386 -32.05 -1.67 6.96
N THR A 387 -31.64 -2.33 5.88
CA THR A 387 -31.39 -3.78 5.86
C THR A 387 -29.92 -4.05 5.54
N LYS A 388 -29.46 -5.29 5.72
CA LYS A 388 -28.08 -5.71 5.49
C LYS A 388 -28.06 -7.11 4.87
N VAL A 389 -27.22 -7.28 3.86
CA VAL A 389 -26.77 -8.59 3.37
C VAL A 389 -25.31 -8.79 3.78
N SER A 390 -24.92 -9.98 4.23
CA SER A 390 -23.51 -10.30 4.50
C SER A 390 -23.16 -11.76 4.22
N GLY A 391 -21.87 -12.07 4.10
CA GLY A 391 -21.38 -13.42 3.84
C GLY A 391 -19.86 -13.52 3.83
N PRO A 392 -19.30 -14.71 3.47
CA PRO A 392 -17.86 -14.92 3.25
C PRO A 392 -17.36 -14.12 2.03
N GLU A 393 -16.09 -14.28 1.62
CA GLU A 393 -15.48 -13.51 0.53
C GLU A 393 -16.32 -13.52 -0.77
N VAL A 394 -16.55 -12.33 -1.33
CA VAL A 394 -17.60 -12.09 -2.33
C VAL A 394 -17.28 -12.64 -3.73
N GLY A 395 -16.02 -12.61 -4.16
CA GLY A 395 -15.59 -12.93 -5.52
C GLY A 395 -15.26 -14.42 -5.77
N TYR A 396 -14.86 -15.15 -4.73
CA TYR A 396 -14.29 -16.50 -4.81
C TYR A 396 -14.89 -17.49 -3.81
N ILE A 397 -15.73 -17.06 -2.86
CA ILE A 397 -16.59 -17.96 -2.06
C ILE A 397 -18.07 -17.73 -2.40
N THR A 398 -18.60 -16.53 -2.18
CA THR A 398 -20.02 -16.22 -2.44
C THR A 398 -20.39 -16.31 -3.92
N THR A 399 -19.54 -15.84 -4.84
CA THR A 399 -19.83 -15.93 -6.29
C THR A 399 -20.01 -17.40 -6.76
N PRO A 400 -19.11 -18.34 -6.43
CA PRO A 400 -19.35 -19.78 -6.63
C PRO A 400 -20.65 -20.31 -6.01
N ILE A 401 -20.91 -20.03 -4.72
CA ILE A 401 -22.13 -20.46 -4.02
C ILE A 401 -23.37 -19.98 -4.78
N VAL A 402 -23.42 -18.70 -5.12
CA VAL A 402 -24.50 -18.07 -5.89
C VAL A 402 -24.69 -18.76 -7.23
N LEU A 403 -23.64 -18.94 -8.02
CA LEU A 403 -23.72 -19.52 -9.35
C LEU A 403 -24.24 -20.96 -9.33
N VAL A 404 -23.80 -21.76 -8.35
CA VAL A 404 -24.25 -23.15 -8.16
C VAL A 404 -25.69 -23.21 -7.63
N GLN A 405 -26.09 -22.34 -6.70
CA GLN A 405 -27.49 -22.29 -6.24
C GLN A 405 -28.45 -21.81 -7.34
N CYS A 406 -28.05 -20.87 -8.20
CA CYS A 406 -28.81 -20.53 -9.40
C CYS A 406 -28.97 -21.74 -10.35
N ALA A 407 -27.92 -22.55 -10.53
CA ALA A 407 -27.98 -23.76 -11.35
C ALA A 407 -28.91 -24.83 -10.76
N LEU A 408 -28.87 -25.01 -9.43
CA LEU A 408 -29.76 -25.92 -8.69
C LEU A 408 -31.23 -25.49 -8.82
N VAL A 409 -31.52 -24.18 -8.81
CA VAL A 409 -32.87 -23.64 -9.08
C VAL A 409 -33.28 -23.87 -10.53
N LEU A 410 -32.42 -23.60 -11.52
CA LEU A 410 -32.72 -23.92 -12.93
C LEU A 410 -33.08 -25.40 -13.12
N LEU A 411 -32.26 -26.32 -12.59
CA LEU A 411 -32.45 -27.76 -12.78
C LEU A 411 -33.69 -28.32 -12.08
N SER A 412 -34.05 -27.78 -10.91
CA SER A 412 -35.17 -28.26 -10.09
C SER A 412 -36.52 -27.60 -10.40
N GLN A 413 -36.52 -26.33 -10.82
CA GLN A 413 -37.73 -25.51 -10.96
C GLN A 413 -37.96 -25.03 -12.41
N ARG A 414 -37.36 -25.67 -13.42
CA ARG A 414 -37.36 -25.15 -14.81
C ARG A 414 -38.74 -24.82 -15.40
N GLY A 415 -39.78 -25.56 -15.02
CA GLY A 415 -41.17 -25.32 -15.43
C GLY A 415 -41.79 -24.06 -14.80
N ASN A 416 -41.33 -23.68 -13.62
CA ASN A 416 -41.73 -22.45 -12.92
C ASN A 416 -41.00 -21.20 -13.44
N LEU A 417 -40.15 -21.34 -14.47
CA LEU A 417 -39.31 -20.28 -15.04
C LEU A 417 -39.64 -20.07 -16.52
N PRO A 418 -39.39 -18.86 -17.07
CA PRO A 418 -39.79 -18.52 -18.44
C PRO A 418 -39.21 -19.46 -19.49
N LYS A 419 -39.93 -19.64 -20.62
CA LYS A 419 -39.53 -20.59 -21.67
C LYS A 419 -38.06 -20.41 -22.08
N GLY A 420 -37.67 -19.16 -22.33
CA GLY A 420 -36.30 -18.77 -22.60
C GLY A 420 -36.19 -17.25 -22.77
N GLY A 421 -35.01 -16.79 -23.17
CA GLY A 421 -34.68 -15.38 -23.35
C GLY A 421 -33.44 -14.99 -22.54
N VAL A 422 -33.06 -13.71 -22.62
CA VAL A 422 -31.95 -13.14 -21.83
C VAL A 422 -32.51 -12.23 -20.75
N TYR A 423 -32.16 -12.48 -19.49
CA TYR A 423 -32.66 -11.75 -18.32
C TYR A 423 -31.59 -11.53 -17.23
N THR A 424 -31.92 -10.68 -16.25
CA THR A 424 -31.17 -10.50 -15.00
C THR A 424 -31.58 -11.53 -13.95
N PRO A 425 -30.71 -11.85 -12.95
CA PRO A 425 -30.96 -12.98 -12.08
C PRO A 425 -32.13 -12.79 -11.13
N ALA A 426 -32.33 -11.60 -10.56
CA ALA A 426 -33.44 -11.39 -9.63
C ALA A 426 -34.81 -11.34 -10.34
N ALA A 427 -34.85 -11.04 -11.65
CA ALA A 427 -36.08 -11.15 -12.45
C ALA A 427 -36.52 -12.62 -12.66
N ILE A 428 -35.59 -13.59 -12.58
CA ILE A 428 -35.84 -15.03 -12.73
C ILE A 428 -35.98 -15.72 -11.36
N PHE A 429 -35.05 -15.47 -10.45
CA PHE A 429 -34.91 -16.17 -9.18
C PHE A 429 -35.46 -15.41 -7.96
N GLY A 430 -36.00 -14.19 -8.15
CA GLY A 430 -36.67 -13.45 -7.08
C GLY A 430 -37.76 -14.25 -6.36
N PRO A 431 -38.77 -14.80 -7.07
CA PRO A 431 -39.88 -15.56 -6.46
C PRO A 431 -39.56 -17.03 -6.18
N THR A 432 -38.29 -17.46 -6.25
CA THR A 432 -37.90 -18.86 -5.98
C THR A 432 -37.32 -19.02 -4.57
N ASP A 433 -36.93 -20.24 -4.21
CA ASP A 433 -36.22 -20.50 -2.95
C ASP A 433 -34.75 -20.06 -2.92
N LEU A 434 -34.24 -19.35 -3.94
CA LEU A 434 -32.84 -18.92 -4.01
C LEU A 434 -32.39 -18.13 -2.78
N GLN A 435 -33.19 -17.19 -2.26
CA GLN A 435 -32.81 -16.44 -1.05
C GLN A 435 -32.58 -17.38 0.15
N ARG A 436 -33.43 -18.40 0.31
CA ARG A 436 -33.31 -19.40 1.39
C ARG A 436 -32.07 -20.27 1.20
N ARG A 437 -31.82 -20.75 -0.03
CA ARG A 437 -30.62 -21.51 -0.40
C ARG A 437 -29.33 -20.75 -0.10
N LEU A 438 -29.31 -19.45 -0.39
CA LEU A 438 -28.16 -18.59 -0.06
C LEU A 438 -27.98 -18.43 1.46
N GLN A 439 -29.07 -18.35 2.23
CA GLN A 439 -29.01 -18.32 3.69
C GLN A 439 -28.49 -19.65 4.28
N GLU A 440 -28.98 -20.77 3.77
CA GLU A 440 -28.50 -22.13 4.11
C GLU A 440 -27.02 -22.35 3.76
N ASN A 441 -26.48 -21.59 2.80
CA ASN A 441 -25.08 -21.61 2.36
C ASN A 441 -24.26 -20.40 2.85
N GLY A 442 -24.64 -19.79 3.98
CA GLY A 442 -23.78 -18.87 4.74
C GLY A 442 -23.87 -17.38 4.36
N LEU A 443 -24.90 -16.95 3.63
CA LEU A 443 -25.27 -15.53 3.56
C LEU A 443 -26.29 -15.20 4.66
N SER A 444 -26.36 -13.93 5.08
CA SER A 444 -27.44 -13.42 5.94
C SER A 444 -28.21 -12.30 5.26
N PHE A 445 -29.51 -12.22 5.55
CA PHE A 445 -30.42 -11.16 5.11
C PHE A 445 -31.14 -10.65 6.36
N GLU A 446 -30.84 -9.41 6.78
CA GLU A 446 -31.23 -8.87 8.09
C GLU A 446 -31.90 -7.50 7.95
N VAL A 447 -32.97 -7.26 8.73
CA VAL A 447 -33.53 -5.92 8.94
C VAL A 447 -32.88 -5.33 10.19
N LEU A 448 -32.23 -4.17 10.08
CA LEU A 448 -31.49 -3.55 11.18
C LEU A 448 -32.28 -2.44 11.88
N SER A 449 -33.06 -1.65 11.14
CA SER A 449 -33.90 -0.60 11.71
C SER A 449 -34.95 -0.09 10.75
N THR A 450 -36.13 0.23 11.28
CA THR A 450 -37.15 1.07 10.64
C THR A 450 -37.38 2.29 11.52
N ARG A 451 -37.33 3.50 10.95
CA ARG A 451 -37.36 4.78 11.70
C ARG A 451 -38.17 5.84 10.96
N ALA A 452 -38.83 6.72 11.71
CA ALA A 452 -39.41 7.96 11.18
C ALA A 452 -38.34 9.06 11.14
N LEU A 453 -38.32 9.84 10.06
CA LEU A 453 -37.46 11.01 9.87
C LEU A 453 -38.29 12.26 10.20
N GLY A 454 -38.17 12.75 11.43
CA GLY A 454 -39.00 13.84 11.95
C GLY A 454 -38.94 15.14 11.14
N SER A 455 -40.07 15.85 11.09
CA SER A 455 -40.15 17.18 10.49
C SER A 455 -39.31 18.21 11.27
N VAL A 456 -38.92 19.31 10.62
CA VAL A 456 -37.88 20.21 11.13
C VAL A 456 -38.39 21.12 12.25
N GLY A 457 -38.35 20.62 13.48
CA GLY A 457 -38.30 21.42 14.72
C GLY A 457 -36.91 21.31 15.34
N GLY A 458 -36.22 22.43 15.56
CA GLY A 458 -34.80 22.42 15.89
C GLY A 458 -34.48 21.93 17.31
N PHE A 459 -33.67 20.86 17.43
CA PHE A 459 -33.07 20.41 18.69
C PHE A 459 -31.57 20.16 18.56
N ARG A 460 -30.85 20.25 19.69
CA ARG A 460 -29.39 20.05 19.78
C ARG A 460 -29.06 18.57 19.68
N LEU A 461 -28.01 18.23 18.94
CA LEU A 461 -27.34 16.93 19.06
C LEU A 461 -26.54 16.90 20.37
N HIS A 462 -27.16 16.43 21.46
CA HIS A 462 -26.41 15.84 22.56
C HIS A 462 -26.10 14.38 22.23
N SER A 463 -24.86 13.98 22.49
CA SER A 463 -24.41 12.60 22.38
C SER A 463 -24.92 11.75 23.54
N GLN A 464 -25.69 10.70 23.25
CA GLN A 464 -25.85 9.55 24.14
C GLN A 464 -25.63 8.26 23.37
N TYR A 465 -24.39 7.77 23.42
CA TYR A 465 -24.08 6.34 23.42
C TYR A 465 -23.40 6.06 24.75
N SER A 466 -24.19 5.94 25.82
CA SER A 466 -23.72 5.53 27.14
C SER A 466 -23.84 4.02 27.26
N HIS A 467 -22.72 3.31 27.08
CA HIS A 467 -22.55 2.02 27.74
C HIS A 467 -22.21 2.29 29.21
N THR A 468 -23.12 1.90 30.10
CA THR A 468 -22.81 1.50 31.48
C THR A 468 -23.87 0.51 31.91
N GLU A 469 -23.45 -0.61 32.48
CA GLU A 469 -24.32 -1.43 33.31
C GLU A 469 -24.39 -0.83 34.72
N GLN A 470 -25.56 -0.97 35.33
CA GLN A 470 -25.86 -0.83 36.77
C GLN A 470 -25.85 0.54 37.49
N GLU A 471 -26.71 0.53 38.52
CA GLU A 471 -26.88 1.42 39.68
C GLU A 471 -27.51 2.82 39.47
N ASP A 472 -27.88 3.43 40.60
CA ASP A 472 -29.24 3.97 40.83
C ASP A 472 -29.24 5.42 41.39
N GLU A 473 -30.42 5.93 41.73
CA GLU A 473 -30.71 7.15 42.52
C GLU A 473 -30.30 8.54 41.98
N SER A 474 -31.27 9.13 41.28
CA SER A 474 -31.82 10.49 41.57
C SER A 474 -31.07 11.77 41.07
N PRO A 475 -31.75 12.95 41.02
CA PRO A 475 -31.32 14.05 40.12
C PRO A 475 -31.20 15.47 40.73
N GLY A 476 -30.55 16.40 40.02
CA GLY A 476 -30.61 17.83 40.36
C GLY A 476 -30.08 18.84 39.32
N ARG A 477 -31.02 19.62 38.72
CA ARG A 477 -30.99 21.08 38.35
C ARG A 477 -29.76 21.71 37.61
N GLN A 478 -29.86 22.83 36.86
CA GLN A 478 -30.90 23.50 36.03
C GLN A 478 -30.26 24.76 35.35
N LEU A 479 -30.98 25.48 34.46
CA LEU A 479 -30.80 26.91 34.07
C LEU A 479 -29.58 27.29 33.16
N THR A 480 -29.74 27.62 31.85
CA THR A 480 -30.05 28.94 31.17
C THR A 480 -28.83 29.87 30.96
N ASP A 481 -28.73 30.80 29.98
CA ASP A 481 -29.66 31.31 28.95
C ASP A 481 -28.94 32.03 27.75
N LYS A 482 -29.71 32.39 26.68
CA LYS A 482 -29.51 33.46 25.64
C LYS A 482 -28.19 33.48 24.79
N ALA A 483 -28.14 33.78 23.47
CA ALA A 483 -28.84 34.69 22.53
C ALA A 483 -28.28 36.14 22.51
N ALA A 484 -28.13 36.87 21.39
CA ALA A 484 -28.16 36.58 19.94
C ALA A 484 -27.71 37.84 19.13
N LEU A 485 -27.47 37.77 17.81
CA LEU A 485 -27.84 38.80 16.80
C LEU A 485 -27.46 38.45 15.33
N ASN A 486 -28.07 39.15 14.37
CA ASN A 486 -27.95 38.94 12.91
C ASN A 486 -27.37 40.18 12.19
N THR A 487 -26.63 39.99 11.09
CA THR A 487 -26.60 40.93 9.94
C THR A 487 -26.37 40.24 8.59
N LYS A 488 -27.04 40.75 7.56
CA LYS A 488 -26.89 40.52 6.10
C LYS A 488 -26.88 41.92 5.44
N PRO A 489 -26.42 42.17 4.17
CA PRO A 489 -26.68 41.33 2.99
C PRO A 489 -25.61 41.27 1.86
N ALA A 490 -25.91 40.45 0.84
CA ALA A 490 -25.53 40.47 -0.60
C ALA A 490 -24.29 41.26 -1.09
N TRP A 491 -23.42 40.69 -1.96
CA TRP A 491 -23.76 40.44 -3.38
C TRP A 491 -22.73 39.56 -4.16
N ARG A 492 -23.20 39.05 -5.31
CA ARG A 492 -22.47 38.50 -6.50
C ARG A 492 -21.75 37.15 -6.40
N ASN A 493 -21.90 36.41 -7.50
CA ASN A 493 -21.40 35.07 -7.81
C ASN A 493 -20.35 35.19 -8.94
N PRO A 494 -19.33 34.33 -8.99
CA PRO A 494 -19.06 33.64 -10.26
C PRO A 494 -18.91 32.11 -10.10
N ASN A 495 -19.52 31.37 -11.03
CA ASN A 495 -19.58 29.91 -10.97
C ASN A 495 -18.22 29.25 -11.31
N PHE A 496 -17.85 28.22 -10.56
CA PHE A 496 -16.96 27.14 -11.04
C PHE A 496 -17.55 25.77 -10.65
N THR A 497 -18.22 25.12 -11.60
CA THR A 497 -18.84 23.80 -11.40
C THR A 497 -17.98 22.69 -11.98
N LEU A 498 -17.38 21.87 -11.11
CA LEU A 498 -16.53 20.72 -11.43
C LEU A 498 -17.35 19.50 -11.91
N GLY A 499 -18.20 19.73 -12.93
CA GLY A 499 -19.29 18.85 -13.34
C GLY A 499 -19.43 18.64 -14.86
N ARG A 500 -18.37 18.86 -15.64
CA ARG A 500 -18.33 18.66 -17.10
C ARG A 500 -17.06 17.92 -17.57
N ILE A 501 -17.02 16.61 -17.34
CA ILE A 501 -16.06 15.69 -17.99
C ILE A 501 -16.79 14.55 -18.74
N TRP A 502 -18.06 14.27 -18.41
CA TRP A 502 -18.82 13.11 -18.91
C TRP A 502 -19.97 13.47 -19.87
N ASN A 503 -19.77 14.43 -20.78
CA ASN A 503 -20.67 14.72 -21.92
C ASN A 503 -20.05 15.76 -22.88
N LEU A 504 -19.62 15.36 -24.08
CA LEU A 504 -19.92 16.00 -25.40
C LEU A 504 -19.25 15.22 -26.56
N ASP A 505 -19.54 15.60 -27.81
CA ASP A 505 -19.37 14.78 -29.02
C ASP A 505 -17.98 14.89 -29.71
N PRO A 506 -17.46 13.79 -30.30
CA PRO A 506 -16.22 13.79 -31.08
C PRO A 506 -16.49 13.88 -32.60
N SER A 507 -16.62 15.09 -33.14
CA SER A 507 -16.88 15.34 -34.57
C SER A 507 -15.97 16.42 -35.19
N SER A 508 -14.65 16.24 -35.08
CA SER A 508 -13.66 17.02 -35.83
C SER A 508 -12.37 16.22 -36.05
N LEU A 509 -11.77 16.37 -37.24
CA LEU A 509 -10.44 15.89 -37.64
C LEU A 509 -10.23 14.35 -37.60
N ALA A 510 -10.71 13.68 -38.65
CA ALA A 510 -10.23 12.36 -39.06
C ALA A 510 -9.86 12.38 -40.57
N SER A 511 -8.61 12.73 -40.88
CA SER A 511 -7.94 12.45 -42.15
C SER A 511 -6.41 12.57 -41.95
N LEU A 512 -5.53 11.83 -42.63
CA LEU A 512 -5.74 10.69 -43.56
C LEU A 512 -5.22 9.37 -42.94
N VAL A 513 -5.63 8.25 -43.52
CA VAL A 513 -5.17 6.87 -43.23
C VAL A 513 -4.89 6.16 -44.57
N HIS A 514 -3.98 5.17 -44.55
CA HIS A 514 -3.57 4.21 -45.61
C HIS A 514 -2.16 4.41 -46.20
N HIS A 515 -1.44 3.36 -46.65
CA HIS A 515 -1.75 1.91 -46.78
C HIS A 515 -0.50 1.08 -46.32
N ALA A 516 -0.65 -0.02 -45.58
CA ALA A 516 -0.61 -1.45 -46.02
C ALA A 516 0.78 -2.02 -46.44
N GLY A 517 1.15 -3.29 -46.23
CA GLY A 517 0.51 -4.38 -45.45
C GLY A 517 1.01 -5.82 -45.82
N SER A 518 0.81 -6.81 -44.92
CA SER A 518 1.09 -8.27 -45.09
C SER A 518 2.59 -8.68 -45.25
N SER A 519 3.09 -9.93 -45.15
CA SER A 519 2.61 -11.32 -44.95
C SER A 519 3.74 -12.15 -44.24
N GLY A 520 3.65 -13.43 -43.81
CA GLY A 520 2.53 -14.38 -43.67
C GLY A 520 2.93 -15.87 -43.84
N ALA A 521 2.60 -16.75 -42.87
CA ALA A 521 2.68 -18.24 -42.91
C ALA A 521 4.10 -18.89 -42.93
N LEU A 522 4.35 -20.21 -42.77
CA LEU A 522 3.50 -21.43 -42.60
C LEU A 522 4.22 -22.52 -41.73
N VAL A 523 3.81 -23.79 -41.78
CA VAL A 523 4.09 -24.91 -40.83
C VAL A 523 4.47 -26.21 -41.58
N ALA A 524 5.37 -27.07 -41.05
CA ALA A 524 5.31 -28.56 -41.23
C ALA A 524 6.39 -29.39 -40.47
N LEU A 525 6.04 -30.66 -40.23
CA LEU A 525 6.69 -31.73 -39.45
C LEU A 525 7.90 -32.47 -40.09
N ALA A 526 8.86 -32.84 -39.24
CA ALA A 526 9.56 -34.15 -39.07
C ALA A 526 10.11 -35.00 -40.25
N ARG A 527 11.40 -35.42 -40.14
CA ARG A 527 11.88 -36.83 -40.30
C ARG A 527 13.36 -37.07 -39.91
N HIS A 528 13.66 -38.27 -39.40
CA HIS A 528 14.97 -38.94 -39.32
C HIS A 528 15.14 -39.90 -40.54
N PRO A 529 16.28 -40.58 -40.85
CA PRO A 529 17.42 -41.07 -40.02
C PRO A 529 18.79 -40.43 -40.41
N GLY A 530 19.98 -40.71 -39.87
CA GLY A 530 20.66 -41.95 -39.38
C GLY A 530 21.57 -42.52 -40.50
N THR A 531 22.71 -43.18 -40.28
CA THR A 531 23.47 -43.67 -39.09
C THR A 531 25.00 -43.61 -39.45
N ARG A 532 26.03 -44.19 -38.81
CA ARG A 532 26.22 -45.17 -37.71
C ARG A 532 27.69 -45.15 -37.22
N CYS A 533 27.97 -45.59 -35.99
CA CYS A 533 29.09 -46.51 -35.68
C CYS A 533 28.94 -47.07 -34.24
N ASP A 534 29.00 -48.40 -34.08
CA ASP A 534 28.90 -49.11 -32.79
C ASP A 534 30.20 -49.85 -32.45
N ALA A 535 30.49 -50.02 -31.16
CA ALA A 535 31.15 -51.21 -30.61
C ALA A 535 30.81 -51.33 -29.12
N SER A 536 30.78 -52.54 -28.55
CA SER A 536 30.26 -52.78 -27.20
C SER A 536 31.08 -53.76 -26.36
N ALA A 537 30.93 -53.62 -25.03
CA ALA A 537 31.12 -54.60 -23.96
C ALA A 537 32.46 -55.35 -23.79
N ALA A 538 33.06 -55.16 -22.61
CA ALA A 538 33.87 -56.16 -21.89
C ALA A 538 33.54 -56.07 -20.39
N ALA A 539 33.81 -57.11 -19.59
CA ALA A 539 33.30 -57.23 -18.21
C ALA A 539 34.33 -57.78 -17.21
N ARG A 540 34.18 -57.39 -15.92
CA ARG A 540 34.97 -57.81 -14.73
C ARG A 540 36.45 -57.35 -14.80
N ALA A 541 37.13 -56.88 -13.76
CA ALA A 541 37.08 -57.25 -12.35
C ALA A 541 37.86 -56.23 -11.47
N LEU A 542 37.71 -56.35 -10.13
CA LEU A 542 38.68 -56.01 -9.06
C LEU A 542 39.40 -54.64 -9.11
N GLY A 543 39.09 -53.77 -8.14
CA GLY A 543 39.84 -52.55 -7.86
C GLY A 543 39.26 -51.77 -6.67
N SER A 544 39.75 -52.03 -5.46
CA SER A 544 39.25 -51.39 -4.23
C SER A 544 40.02 -50.12 -3.87
N SER A 545 39.31 -49.04 -3.59
CA SER A 545 39.65 -48.11 -2.50
C SER A 545 38.44 -47.25 -2.15
N SER A 546 38.12 -47.18 -0.85
CA SER A 546 37.20 -46.20 -0.30
C SER A 546 37.87 -44.83 -0.24
N ALA A 547 37.15 -43.76 -0.59
CA ALA A 547 37.59 -42.41 -0.25
C ALA A 547 37.60 -42.26 1.28
N GLU A 548 38.73 -41.81 1.85
CA GLU A 548 38.88 -41.69 3.30
C GLU A 548 38.05 -40.52 3.85
N VAL A 549 37.32 -40.79 4.93
CA VAL A 549 36.84 -39.74 5.83
C VAL A 549 38.02 -39.41 6.77
N VAL A 550 38.64 -38.25 6.58
CA VAL A 550 39.72 -37.77 7.45
C VAL A 550 39.11 -37.35 8.80
N VAL A 551 39.01 -38.31 9.71
CA VAL A 551 38.78 -38.05 11.15
C VAL A 551 40.13 -37.69 11.77
N ILE A 552 40.29 -36.45 12.22
CA ILE A 552 41.47 -36.04 12.99
C ILE A 552 41.29 -36.48 14.45
N ASP A 553 42.20 -37.30 14.96
CA ASP A 553 42.22 -37.78 16.36
C ASP A 553 42.45 -36.62 17.34
N VAL A 554 41.50 -36.41 18.27
CA VAL A 554 41.59 -35.35 19.28
C VAL A 554 42.38 -35.88 20.49
N ARG A 555 43.70 -35.87 20.37
CA ARG A 555 44.60 -36.02 21.53
C ARG A 555 44.84 -34.67 22.16
N GLY A 556 44.43 -34.52 23.41
CA GLY A 556 44.68 -33.31 24.19
C GLY A 556 46.18 -33.10 24.42
N GLY A 557 46.72 -32.06 23.79
CA GLY A 557 48.04 -31.50 24.07
C GLY A 557 47.90 -30.02 24.39
N VAL A 558 48.77 -29.49 25.24
CA VAL A 558 48.82 -28.04 25.52
C VAL A 558 49.27 -27.33 24.24
N GLY A 559 48.42 -26.46 23.69
CA GLY A 559 48.67 -25.76 22.43
C GLY A 559 49.95 -24.94 22.51
N ASN A 560 50.87 -25.18 21.58
CA ASN A 560 52.15 -24.50 21.53
C ASN A 560 52.04 -23.23 20.67
N ARG A 561 52.92 -22.23 20.89
CA ARG A 561 52.85 -20.93 20.18
C ARG A 561 53.02 -21.06 18.65
N THR A 562 53.65 -22.15 18.19
CA THR A 562 53.71 -22.56 16.78
C THR A 562 52.34 -22.83 16.17
N ASP A 563 51.43 -23.39 16.95
CA ASP A 563 50.18 -23.99 16.47
C ASP A 563 49.15 -22.88 16.18
N GLU A 564 49.18 -21.80 16.96
CA GLU A 564 48.32 -20.62 16.76
C GLU A 564 48.70 -19.82 15.51
N VAL A 565 50.00 -19.73 15.20
CA VAL A 565 50.50 -19.18 13.93
C VAL A 565 49.99 -20.00 12.75
N GLU A 566 50.06 -21.33 12.84
CA GLU A 566 49.54 -22.21 11.79
C GLU A 566 48.01 -22.04 11.58
N VAL A 567 47.24 -21.91 12.66
CA VAL A 567 45.80 -21.62 12.59
C VAL A 567 45.51 -20.29 11.89
N LEU A 568 46.28 -19.24 12.17
CA LEU A 568 46.11 -17.93 11.51
C LEU A 568 46.56 -17.92 10.05
N ILE A 569 47.60 -18.67 9.68
CA ILE A 569 48.00 -18.88 8.27
C ILE A 569 46.91 -19.66 7.51
N ASN A 570 46.34 -20.70 8.14
CA ASN A 570 45.24 -21.47 7.56
C ASN A 570 43.96 -20.62 7.42
N LEU A 571 43.66 -19.73 8.37
CA LEU A 571 42.62 -18.70 8.24
C LEU A 571 42.91 -17.76 7.06
N LYS A 572 44.14 -17.24 6.94
CA LYS A 572 44.53 -16.35 5.82
C LYS A 572 44.25 -17.01 4.46
N ARG A 573 44.69 -18.26 4.29
CA ARG A 573 44.49 -19.03 3.05
C ARG A 573 43.01 -19.24 2.73
N PHE A 574 42.23 -19.67 3.72
CA PHE A 574 40.77 -19.80 3.61
C PHE A 574 40.08 -18.49 3.21
N LEU A 575 40.51 -17.35 3.75
CA LEU A 575 39.99 -16.04 3.37
C LEU A 575 40.39 -15.65 1.93
N GLN A 576 41.64 -15.91 1.52
CA GLN A 576 42.14 -15.66 0.17
C GLN A 576 41.43 -16.50 -0.91
N GLU A 577 41.09 -17.75 -0.61
CA GLU A 577 40.35 -18.66 -1.50
C GLU A 577 38.91 -18.17 -1.71
N ASN A 578 38.23 -17.77 -0.64
CA ASN A 578 36.86 -17.27 -0.70
C ASN A 578 36.74 -15.83 -1.24
N ASN A 579 37.82 -15.03 -1.22
CA ASN A 579 37.77 -13.60 -1.56
C ASN A 579 38.85 -13.23 -2.60
N THR A 580 38.46 -13.19 -3.87
CA THR A 580 39.40 -13.07 -5.01
C THR A 580 39.58 -11.67 -5.58
N VAL A 581 38.68 -10.71 -5.29
CA VAL A 581 38.66 -9.38 -5.94
C VAL A 581 38.96 -8.23 -4.97
N LYS A 582 38.38 -8.25 -3.78
CA LYS A 582 38.63 -7.27 -2.71
C LYS A 582 39.14 -8.02 -1.48
N ARG A 583 40.46 -8.05 -1.32
CA ARG A 583 41.08 -8.66 -0.15
C ARG A 583 41.31 -7.59 0.92
N GLY A 584 40.97 -7.93 2.17
CA GLY A 584 41.12 -7.06 3.32
C GLY A 584 42.58 -6.98 3.81
N ALA A 585 42.80 -6.28 4.91
CA ALA A 585 44.16 -6.09 5.44
C ALA A 585 44.84 -7.39 5.91
N TYR A 586 44.08 -8.48 6.10
CA TYR A 586 44.59 -9.82 6.40
C TYR A 586 45.49 -10.40 5.28
N ASP A 587 45.33 -9.96 4.03
CA ASP A 587 46.13 -10.46 2.89
C ASP A 587 47.62 -10.09 3.03
N ALA A 588 47.89 -9.00 3.75
CA ALA A 588 49.23 -8.51 4.06
C ALA A 588 49.88 -9.14 5.31
N TRP A 589 49.24 -10.12 5.97
CA TRP A 589 49.85 -10.82 7.12
C TRP A 589 51.15 -11.54 6.71
N PRO A 590 52.28 -11.33 7.41
CA PRO A 590 53.57 -11.90 7.05
C PRO A 590 53.69 -13.36 7.49
N GLU A 591 53.43 -14.30 6.58
CA GLU A 591 53.52 -15.76 6.80
C GLU A 591 54.92 -16.27 7.18
N TRP A 592 55.95 -15.41 7.10
CA TRP A 592 57.33 -15.68 7.51
C TRP A 592 57.65 -15.22 8.94
N ASP A 593 56.75 -14.50 9.61
CA ASP A 593 56.94 -14.05 10.99
C ASP A 593 56.57 -15.17 11.98
N SER A 594 57.52 -15.52 12.85
CA SER A 594 57.35 -16.47 13.95
C SER A 594 56.34 -16.05 15.03
N SER A 595 55.86 -14.81 15.01
CA SER A 595 54.96 -14.25 16.02
C SER A 595 53.75 -13.55 15.38
N PRO A 596 52.51 -13.94 15.70
CA PRO A 596 51.33 -13.34 15.07
C PRO A 596 50.94 -12.00 15.71
N CYS A 597 51.54 -11.65 16.85
CA CYS A 597 51.18 -10.48 17.66
C CYS A 597 51.52 -9.11 17.03
N GLY A 598 52.23 -9.09 15.90
CA GLY A 598 52.44 -7.90 15.07
C GLY A 598 51.48 -7.79 13.88
N TRP A 599 50.62 -8.79 13.66
CA TRP A 599 49.76 -8.87 12.48
C TRP A 599 48.52 -8.00 12.68
N ARG A 600 48.12 -7.26 11.64
CA ARG A 600 47.02 -6.30 11.76
C ARG A 600 45.70 -7.01 12.08
N GLY A 601 45.10 -6.66 13.21
CA GLY A 601 43.87 -7.29 13.73
C GLY A 601 44.13 -8.42 14.72
N VAL A 602 45.38 -8.83 14.96
CA VAL A 602 45.73 -9.82 15.98
C VAL A 602 46.27 -9.11 17.21
N GLY A 603 45.88 -9.56 18.40
CA GLY A 603 46.44 -9.14 19.68
C GLY A 603 46.71 -10.33 20.60
N CYS A 604 47.69 -10.16 21.48
CA CYS A 604 48.23 -11.22 22.33
C CYS A 604 48.36 -10.80 23.79
N ASP A 605 48.52 -11.79 24.67
CA ASP A 605 48.97 -11.61 26.05
C ASP A 605 50.49 -11.38 26.15
N ALA A 606 51.00 -11.36 27.40
CA ALA A 606 52.42 -11.18 27.70
C ALA A 606 53.30 -12.38 27.31
N ASP A 607 52.74 -13.58 27.20
CA ASP A 607 53.44 -14.80 26.78
C ASP A 607 53.44 -14.96 25.23
N GLY A 608 52.65 -14.14 24.55
CA GLY A 608 52.52 -14.10 23.09
C GLY A 608 51.52 -15.11 22.52
N ARG A 609 50.52 -15.50 23.31
CA ARG A 609 49.35 -16.29 22.89
C ARG A 609 48.28 -15.39 22.30
N VAL A 610 47.52 -15.89 21.32
CA VAL A 610 46.50 -15.08 20.61
C VAL A 610 45.23 -14.92 21.46
N THR A 611 45.04 -13.72 22.02
CA THR A 611 43.90 -13.40 22.89
C THR A 611 42.79 -12.63 22.19
N SER A 612 43.08 -11.94 21.08
CA SER A 612 42.08 -11.14 20.35
C SER A 612 42.28 -11.20 18.83
N LEU A 613 41.16 -11.30 18.11
CA LEU A 613 41.13 -11.22 16.65
C LEU A 613 40.02 -10.26 16.20
N ASP A 614 40.41 -9.22 15.44
CA ASP A 614 39.54 -8.23 14.79
C ASP A 614 39.74 -8.29 13.27
N LEU A 615 38.69 -8.69 12.58
CA LEU A 615 38.57 -8.67 11.11
C LEU A 615 37.33 -7.88 10.68
N SER A 616 36.89 -6.92 11.50
CA SER A 616 35.77 -6.03 11.19
C SER A 616 35.99 -5.27 9.87
N GLY A 617 34.91 -5.02 9.12
CA GLY A 617 34.90 -4.25 7.86
C GLY A 617 35.78 -4.81 6.73
N SER A 618 36.38 -5.99 6.89
CA SER A 618 37.46 -6.51 6.03
C SER A 618 37.00 -7.06 4.67
N SER A 619 35.76 -6.77 4.27
CA SER A 619 35.13 -7.21 3.01
C SER A 619 35.11 -8.74 2.83
N ILE A 620 35.10 -9.49 3.93
CA ILE A 620 35.08 -10.95 3.94
C ILE A 620 33.71 -11.46 3.49
N SER A 621 33.72 -12.44 2.60
CA SER A 621 32.54 -13.17 2.13
C SER A 621 32.77 -14.68 2.19
N GLY A 622 31.67 -15.44 2.29
CA GLY A 622 31.69 -16.91 2.28
C GLY A 622 31.14 -17.55 3.56
N PRO A 623 31.48 -18.83 3.82
CA PRO A 623 31.28 -19.44 5.13
C PRO A 623 32.24 -18.85 6.17
N ALA A 624 31.93 -19.00 7.46
CA ALA A 624 32.90 -18.74 8.53
C ALA A 624 33.96 -19.84 8.59
N PHE A 625 35.15 -19.48 9.07
CA PHE A 625 36.24 -20.42 9.33
C PHE A 625 35.87 -21.37 10.48
N GLY A 626 36.41 -22.59 10.44
CA GLY A 626 35.98 -23.71 11.28
C GLY A 626 36.98 -24.21 12.31
N ASN A 627 38.07 -23.48 12.55
CA ASN A 627 39.12 -23.85 13.52
C ASN A 627 39.44 -22.71 14.53
N PHE A 628 38.52 -21.77 14.80
CA PHE A 628 38.75 -20.71 15.80
C PHE A 628 38.98 -21.28 17.21
N SER A 629 38.34 -22.40 17.55
CA SER A 629 38.47 -23.11 18.82
C SER A 629 39.87 -23.62 19.14
N ARG A 630 40.79 -23.64 18.17
CA ARG A 630 42.20 -23.98 18.38
C ARG A 630 43.03 -22.84 18.99
N LEU A 631 42.53 -21.60 18.98
CA LEU A 631 43.12 -20.46 19.67
C LEU A 631 42.63 -20.46 21.14
N THR A 632 43.29 -21.20 22.02
CA THR A 632 42.71 -21.55 23.34
C THR A 632 42.53 -20.37 24.28
N GLU A 633 43.33 -19.31 24.13
CA GLU A 633 43.26 -18.09 24.93
C GLU A 633 42.39 -16.97 24.30
N LEU A 634 41.70 -17.27 23.18
CA LEU A 634 40.91 -16.28 22.44
C LEU A 634 39.73 -15.76 23.29
N ALA A 635 39.90 -14.54 23.81
CA ALA A 635 38.93 -13.84 24.65
C ALA A 635 38.08 -12.82 23.87
N TRP A 636 38.56 -12.33 22.72
CA TRP A 636 37.86 -11.33 21.90
C TRP A 636 37.84 -11.74 20.42
N LEU A 637 36.65 -11.76 19.80
CA LEU A 637 36.48 -12.03 18.37
C LEU A 637 35.50 -11.04 17.74
N ASP A 638 35.99 -10.24 16.79
CA ASP A 638 35.18 -9.33 15.97
C ASP A 638 35.29 -9.69 14.49
N LEU A 639 34.15 -10.04 13.88
CA LEU A 639 34.00 -10.34 12.46
C LEU A 639 32.92 -9.45 11.79
N SER A 640 32.62 -8.29 12.40
CA SER A 640 31.49 -7.43 11.99
C SER A 640 31.67 -6.71 10.65
N GLU A 641 30.57 -6.20 10.08
CA GLU A 641 30.54 -5.50 8.78
C GLU A 641 31.18 -6.30 7.62
N ASN A 642 30.89 -7.60 7.58
CA ASN A 642 31.31 -8.54 6.55
C ASN A 642 30.07 -9.21 5.90
N THR A 643 30.25 -10.31 5.16
CA THR A 643 29.15 -11.04 4.49
C THR A 643 29.20 -12.56 4.75
N LEU A 644 29.60 -12.94 5.97
CA LEU A 644 29.62 -14.31 6.46
C LEU A 644 28.22 -14.92 6.53
N ARG A 645 28.10 -16.22 6.23
CA ARG A 645 26.80 -16.94 6.17
C ARG A 645 26.54 -17.94 7.30
N GLY A 646 27.45 -18.07 8.26
CA GLY A 646 27.37 -19.04 9.37
C GLY A 646 28.34 -18.67 10.51
N VAL A 647 28.34 -19.48 11.58
CA VAL A 647 29.15 -19.23 12.81
C VAL A 647 30.39 -20.13 12.94
N GLY A 648 30.62 -21.07 12.01
CA GLY A 648 31.79 -21.95 12.06
C GLY A 648 31.81 -22.82 13.33
N ASP A 649 32.97 -22.91 13.97
CA ASP A 649 33.18 -23.61 15.24
C ASP A 649 33.13 -22.70 16.47
N ILE A 650 32.71 -21.43 16.33
CA ILE A 650 32.79 -20.40 17.38
C ILE A 650 32.15 -20.85 18.70
N ASN A 651 31.03 -21.59 18.67
CA ASN A 651 30.36 -22.10 19.89
C ASN A 651 31.25 -23.04 20.75
N GLN A 652 32.38 -23.54 20.22
CA GLN A 652 33.36 -24.33 20.96
C GLN A 652 34.42 -23.48 21.70
N CYS A 653 34.47 -22.16 21.44
CA CYS A 653 35.46 -21.23 22.01
C CYS A 653 35.14 -20.86 23.46
N ARG A 654 35.24 -21.82 24.40
CA ARG A 654 34.85 -21.66 25.82
C ARG A 654 35.58 -20.55 26.59
N GLY A 655 36.72 -20.07 26.08
CA GLY A 655 37.46 -18.94 26.63
C GLY A 655 36.85 -17.56 26.31
N LEU A 656 35.98 -17.48 25.32
CA LEU A 656 35.55 -16.22 24.70
C LEU A 656 34.70 -15.35 25.64
N VAL A 657 35.08 -14.08 25.74
CA VAL A 657 34.49 -13.07 26.62
C VAL A 657 33.71 -12.01 25.82
N HIS A 658 34.17 -11.68 24.61
CA HIS A 658 33.52 -10.73 23.72
C HIS A 658 33.41 -11.31 22.30
N LEU A 659 32.19 -11.32 21.76
CA LEU A 659 31.87 -11.79 20.41
C LEU A 659 31.03 -10.75 19.67
N ASN A 660 31.55 -10.26 18.55
CA ASN A 660 30.82 -9.39 17.61
C ASN A 660 30.78 -10.02 16.21
N LEU A 661 29.59 -10.43 15.79
CA LEU A 661 29.27 -10.96 14.45
C LEU A 661 28.28 -10.06 13.70
N SER A 662 28.11 -8.82 14.15
CA SER A 662 27.08 -7.92 13.63
C SER A 662 27.26 -7.60 12.14
N ARG A 663 26.17 -7.22 11.47
CA ARG A 663 26.14 -6.74 10.08
C ARG A 663 26.78 -7.74 9.11
N ASN A 664 26.25 -8.95 9.13
CA ASN A 664 26.66 -10.08 8.31
C ASN A 664 25.41 -10.73 7.65
N LEU A 665 25.54 -11.94 7.09
CA LEU A 665 24.45 -12.67 6.43
C LEU A 665 24.15 -14.00 7.15
N ILE A 666 24.49 -14.12 8.43
CA ILE A 666 24.39 -15.36 9.22
C ILE A 666 22.92 -15.73 9.41
N SER A 667 22.56 -16.98 9.11
CA SER A 667 21.18 -17.48 9.17
C SER A 667 21.08 -18.81 9.91
N GLY A 668 19.95 -19.02 10.61
CA GLY A 668 19.70 -20.21 11.43
C GLY A 668 19.34 -19.85 12.87
N PRO A 669 19.23 -20.83 13.78
CA PRO A 669 19.06 -20.57 15.21
C PRO A 669 20.31 -19.92 15.81
N LEU A 670 20.11 -19.11 16.84
CA LEU A 670 21.19 -18.62 17.70
C LEU A 670 21.51 -19.69 18.75
N ASP A 671 22.63 -20.39 18.59
CA ASP A 671 23.22 -21.28 19.60
C ASP A 671 24.63 -20.79 19.96
N MET A 672 24.77 -20.35 21.21
CA MET A 672 25.98 -19.89 21.88
C MET A 672 26.17 -20.63 23.22
N SER A 673 25.54 -21.80 23.39
CA SER A 673 25.46 -22.54 24.66
C SER A 673 26.81 -23.05 25.20
N GLY A 674 27.87 -23.05 24.39
CA GLY A 674 29.24 -23.34 24.83
C GLY A 674 30.03 -22.12 25.33
N LEU A 675 29.54 -20.90 25.11
CA LEU A 675 30.25 -19.64 25.42
C LEU A 675 30.06 -19.20 26.89
N ILE A 676 30.40 -20.07 27.83
CA ILE A 676 30.14 -19.92 29.28
C ILE A 676 30.86 -18.76 29.99
N ARG A 677 31.71 -17.99 29.30
CA ARG A 677 32.44 -16.81 29.83
C ARG A 677 32.02 -15.48 29.19
N LEU A 678 31.01 -15.51 28.32
CA LEU A 678 30.66 -14.42 27.44
C LEU A 678 30.05 -13.23 28.21
N ARG A 679 30.69 -12.06 28.13
CA ARG A 679 30.24 -10.78 28.71
C ARG A 679 29.57 -9.88 27.69
N THR A 680 29.99 -9.95 26.43
CA THR A 680 29.42 -9.18 25.31
C THR A 680 29.09 -10.10 24.15
N LEU A 681 27.83 -10.09 23.74
CA LEU A 681 27.37 -10.70 22.49
C LEU A 681 26.68 -9.65 21.63
N ASP A 682 27.23 -9.39 20.44
CA ASP A 682 26.55 -8.65 19.38
C ASP A 682 26.45 -9.53 18.12
N VAL A 683 25.21 -9.82 17.71
CA VAL A 683 24.90 -10.53 16.45
C VAL A 683 23.90 -9.74 15.61
N SER A 684 23.81 -8.42 15.85
CA SER A 684 22.79 -7.57 15.23
C SER A 684 22.94 -7.44 13.72
N GLY A 685 21.84 -7.18 12.99
CA GLY A 685 21.88 -7.00 11.54
C GLY A 685 22.29 -8.27 10.79
N ASN A 686 21.64 -9.39 11.11
CA ASN A 686 21.87 -10.70 10.49
C ASN A 686 20.54 -11.30 9.99
N ARG A 687 20.46 -12.62 9.82
CA ARG A 687 19.28 -13.38 9.39
C ARG A 687 18.95 -14.54 10.34
N LEU A 688 19.30 -14.38 11.62
CA LEU A 688 19.03 -15.38 12.67
C LEU A 688 17.53 -15.51 12.91
N GLN A 689 17.06 -16.70 13.27
CA GLN A 689 15.64 -17.03 13.37
C GLN A 689 15.34 -18.00 14.51
N GLY A 690 14.13 -17.94 15.07
CA GLY A 690 13.68 -18.85 16.13
C GLY A 690 14.01 -18.37 17.55
N GLY A 691 13.85 -19.27 18.53
CA GLY A 691 13.88 -18.97 19.95
C GLY A 691 15.29 -18.82 20.55
N ILE A 692 15.51 -17.75 21.34
CA ILE A 692 16.79 -17.49 22.01
C ILE A 692 16.93 -18.14 23.41
N ALA A 693 15.82 -18.57 24.03
CA ALA A 693 15.78 -18.94 25.45
C ALA A 693 16.76 -20.04 25.88
N ALA A 694 17.07 -20.99 24.99
CA ALA A 694 17.98 -22.11 25.29
C ALA A 694 19.43 -21.69 25.59
N ASN A 695 19.84 -20.47 25.24
CA ASN A 695 21.20 -19.98 25.47
C ASN A 695 21.44 -19.55 26.92
N PHE A 696 20.43 -18.97 27.57
CA PHE A 696 20.61 -18.22 28.82
C PHE A 696 21.10 -19.05 30.02
N PRO A 697 20.69 -20.32 30.22
CA PRO A 697 21.24 -21.16 31.28
C PRO A 697 22.77 -21.34 31.23
N ALA A 698 23.40 -21.15 30.06
CA ALA A 698 24.84 -21.25 29.89
C ALA A 698 25.56 -19.88 29.94
N ILE A 699 25.02 -18.85 29.28
CA ILE A 699 25.73 -17.56 29.10
C ILE A 699 25.42 -16.50 30.17
N CYS A 700 24.27 -16.59 30.87
CA CYS A 700 23.86 -15.56 31.82
C CYS A 700 24.70 -15.37 33.11
N PRO A 701 25.58 -16.30 33.56
CA PRO A 701 26.44 -16.05 34.71
C PRO A 701 27.42 -14.87 34.55
N ASP A 702 27.82 -14.51 33.33
CA ASP A 702 28.77 -13.40 33.05
C ASP A 702 28.25 -12.35 32.05
N LEU A 703 27.16 -12.59 31.32
CA LEU A 703 26.67 -11.69 30.28
C LEU A 703 26.25 -10.30 30.81
N VAL A 704 26.84 -9.23 30.25
CA VAL A 704 26.57 -7.81 30.57
C VAL A 704 25.88 -7.09 29.41
N VAL A 705 26.22 -7.45 28.17
CA VAL A 705 25.71 -6.84 26.93
C VAL A 705 25.17 -7.91 25.99
N PHE A 706 23.92 -7.77 25.56
CA PHE A 706 23.23 -8.67 24.64
C PHE A 706 22.51 -7.88 23.54
N ASN A 707 23.10 -7.82 22.36
CA ASN A 707 22.51 -7.19 21.17
C ASN A 707 22.22 -8.26 20.11
N VAL A 708 20.93 -8.50 19.85
CA VAL A 708 20.43 -9.41 18.79
C VAL A 708 19.55 -8.67 17.78
N SER A 709 19.61 -7.33 17.79
CA SER A 709 18.69 -6.48 17.02
C SER A 709 18.78 -6.69 15.49
N THR A 710 17.73 -6.36 14.75
CA THR A 710 17.66 -6.53 13.29
C THR A 710 17.95 -7.97 12.84
N ASN A 711 17.07 -8.89 13.26
CA ASN A 711 17.07 -10.31 12.93
C ASN A 711 15.61 -10.80 12.73
N MET A 712 15.37 -12.11 12.71
CA MET A 712 14.05 -12.76 12.61
C MET A 712 13.78 -13.68 13.80
N LEU A 713 14.33 -13.35 14.97
CA LEU A 713 14.21 -14.14 16.19
C LEU A 713 12.81 -14.02 16.80
N THR A 714 12.41 -15.04 17.56
CA THR A 714 11.08 -15.18 18.15
C THR A 714 11.13 -15.63 19.60
N GLY A 715 9.99 -15.59 20.29
CA GLY A 715 9.83 -16.06 21.67
C GLY A 715 9.19 -15.01 22.57
N ASN A 716 8.69 -15.46 23.72
CA ASN A 716 8.18 -14.59 24.77
C ASN A 716 9.35 -14.05 25.60
N ILE A 717 9.42 -12.73 25.81
CA ILE A 717 10.48 -12.08 26.61
C ILE A 717 10.12 -11.89 28.10
N THR A 718 8.85 -12.05 28.48
CA THR A 718 8.39 -11.83 29.86
C THR A 718 9.15 -12.75 30.84
N GLY A 719 9.92 -12.18 31.76
CA GLY A 719 10.74 -12.92 32.73
C GLY A 719 11.99 -13.61 32.16
N LEU A 720 12.21 -13.55 30.84
CA LEU A 720 13.23 -14.34 30.12
C LEU A 720 14.68 -14.13 30.61
N PHE A 721 14.95 -13.00 31.25
CA PHE A 721 16.27 -12.58 31.70
C PHE A 721 16.40 -12.51 33.23
N ASP A 722 15.43 -12.98 34.01
CA ASP A 722 15.41 -12.67 35.45
C ASP A 722 16.57 -13.33 36.23
N ASP A 723 17.04 -14.51 35.80
CA ASP A 723 18.25 -15.17 36.33
C ASP A 723 19.57 -14.48 35.90
N CYS A 724 19.53 -13.60 34.90
CA CYS A 724 20.71 -13.04 34.23
C CYS A 724 21.29 -11.81 34.95
N GLY A 725 21.65 -11.97 36.23
CA GLY A 725 21.85 -10.88 37.18
C GLY A 725 22.89 -9.80 36.83
N LYS A 726 23.87 -10.08 35.95
CA LYS A 726 24.88 -9.11 35.48
C LYS A 726 24.48 -8.34 34.22
N LEU A 727 23.39 -8.72 33.55
CA LEU A 727 22.97 -8.13 32.29
C LEU A 727 22.48 -6.69 32.49
N GLU A 728 23.14 -5.71 31.85
CA GLU A 728 22.83 -4.27 31.95
C GLU A 728 22.33 -3.64 30.64
N TYR A 729 22.79 -4.16 29.49
CA TYR A 729 22.49 -3.59 28.16
C TYR A 729 21.85 -4.65 27.27
N VAL A 730 20.60 -4.42 26.86
CA VAL A 730 19.78 -5.38 26.10
C VAL A 730 19.14 -4.70 24.90
N ASP A 731 19.47 -5.16 23.69
CA ASP A 731 18.79 -4.74 22.46
C ASP A 731 18.25 -5.94 21.67
N LEU A 732 16.93 -6.06 21.69
CA LEU A 732 16.13 -7.07 20.99
C LEU A 732 15.39 -6.48 19.78
N SER A 733 15.64 -5.22 19.42
CA SER A 733 14.80 -4.49 18.48
C SER A 733 14.84 -5.04 17.05
N SER A 734 13.79 -4.78 16.25
CA SER A 734 13.63 -5.34 14.89
C SER A 734 13.80 -6.86 14.87
N ASN A 735 12.87 -7.53 15.53
CA ASN A 735 12.72 -8.99 15.56
C ASN A 735 11.22 -9.34 15.54
N ASN A 736 10.85 -10.57 15.89
CA ASN A 736 9.46 -10.99 16.08
C ASN A 736 9.26 -11.65 17.45
N PHE A 737 9.82 -11.04 18.49
CA PHE A 737 9.54 -11.37 19.88
C PHE A 737 8.12 -10.96 20.29
N SER A 738 7.57 -11.60 21.31
CA SER A 738 6.27 -11.30 21.91
C SER A 738 6.36 -11.28 23.44
N GLY A 739 5.24 -11.08 24.10
CA GLY A 739 5.16 -10.96 25.55
C GLY A 739 4.77 -9.56 26.00
N GLU A 740 5.01 -9.28 27.27
CA GLU A 740 4.61 -8.06 27.97
C GLU A 740 5.84 -7.47 28.69
N LEU A 741 5.76 -6.23 29.14
CA LEU A 741 6.82 -5.60 29.95
C LEU A 741 6.59 -5.90 31.44
N TRP A 742 7.66 -6.26 32.15
CA TRP A 742 7.59 -6.79 33.52
C TRP A 742 8.56 -6.07 34.48
N PRO A 743 8.36 -6.14 35.81
CA PRO A 743 9.19 -5.45 36.81
C PRO A 743 10.70 -5.76 36.78
N GLY A 744 11.11 -6.83 36.09
CA GLY A 744 12.52 -7.14 35.88
C GLY A 744 13.26 -6.07 35.07
N ILE A 745 12.59 -5.36 34.15
CA ILE A 745 13.26 -4.43 33.23
C ILE A 745 13.93 -3.24 33.93
N ALA A 746 13.42 -2.82 35.09
CA ALA A 746 13.98 -1.72 35.89
C ALA A 746 15.43 -1.95 36.36
N ARG A 747 15.96 -3.17 36.21
CA ARG A 747 17.37 -3.49 36.54
C ARG A 747 18.37 -3.16 35.44
N PHE A 748 17.91 -3.00 34.19
CA PHE A 748 18.78 -2.68 33.05
C PHE A 748 19.15 -1.20 33.05
N ARG A 749 20.25 -0.86 32.38
CA ARG A 749 20.64 0.51 32.05
C ARG A 749 20.14 0.89 30.66
N LEU A 750 20.20 -0.04 29.70
CA LEU A 750 19.57 0.11 28.40
C LEU A 750 18.67 -1.09 28.11
N LEU A 751 17.41 -0.81 27.78
CA LEU A 751 16.51 -1.80 27.17
C LEU A 751 15.90 -1.24 25.88
N SER A 752 16.12 -1.96 24.79
CA SER A 752 15.50 -1.72 23.48
C SER A 752 14.76 -2.98 23.03
N VAL A 753 13.45 -2.87 22.86
CA VAL A 753 12.53 -3.93 22.38
C VAL A 753 11.67 -3.44 21.21
N ALA A 754 12.07 -2.32 20.60
CA ALA A 754 11.33 -1.67 19.51
C ALA A 754 11.16 -2.59 18.28
N LYS A 755 10.08 -2.43 17.50
CA LYS A 755 9.76 -3.28 16.33
C LYS A 755 9.77 -4.78 16.66
N ASN A 756 8.78 -5.16 17.46
CA ASN A 756 8.46 -6.54 17.81
C ASN A 756 6.92 -6.69 17.89
N SER A 757 6.45 -7.81 18.43
CA SER A 757 5.04 -8.10 18.68
C SER A 757 4.73 -8.15 20.19
N LEU A 758 5.31 -7.25 20.99
CA LEU A 758 4.93 -7.11 22.41
C LEU A 758 3.52 -6.53 22.52
N THR A 759 2.78 -6.98 23.53
CA THR A 759 1.37 -6.67 23.80
C THR A 759 1.15 -6.25 25.26
N GLY A 760 -0.07 -5.84 25.58
CA GLY A 760 -0.47 -5.51 26.95
C GLY A 760 -0.20 -4.05 27.34
N SER A 761 -0.53 -3.70 28.58
CA SER A 761 -0.23 -2.40 29.16
C SER A 761 1.04 -2.44 30.01
N ILE A 762 1.53 -1.27 30.42
CA ILE A 762 2.72 -1.16 31.29
C ILE A 762 2.23 -0.89 32.71
N PRO A 763 2.16 -1.89 33.61
CA PRO A 763 1.70 -1.67 34.98
C PRO A 763 2.70 -0.80 35.75
N PRO A 764 2.27 0.03 36.72
CA PRO A 764 3.17 0.90 37.48
C PRO A 764 4.34 0.18 38.16
N ALA A 765 4.13 -1.08 38.57
CA ALA A 765 5.18 -1.95 39.14
C ALA A 765 6.37 -2.23 38.20
N THR A 766 6.24 -1.95 36.90
CA THR A 766 7.33 -2.04 35.91
C THR A 766 8.49 -1.13 36.28
N PHE A 767 8.19 0.07 36.80
CA PHE A 767 9.17 1.09 37.19
C PHE A 767 9.18 1.24 38.71
N ARG A 768 9.68 0.21 39.39
CA ARG A 768 9.88 0.21 40.85
C ARG A 768 11.00 1.17 41.29
N GLU A 769 11.01 1.49 42.58
CA GLU A 769 12.12 2.23 43.23
C GLU A 769 13.49 1.61 42.91
N GLY A 770 14.51 2.46 42.79
CA GLY A 770 15.87 2.02 42.42
C GLY A 770 16.03 1.61 40.96
N CYS A 771 15.12 2.04 40.08
CA CYS A 771 15.20 1.81 38.64
C CYS A 771 16.51 2.37 38.04
N LYS A 772 17.24 1.53 37.31
CA LYS A 772 18.56 1.83 36.73
C LYS A 772 18.53 2.32 35.28
N LEU A 773 17.35 2.41 34.65
CA LEU A 773 17.22 2.69 33.23
C LEU A 773 17.75 4.10 32.89
N GLU A 774 18.74 4.14 31.99
CA GLU A 774 19.28 5.32 31.32
C GLU A 774 18.64 5.53 29.93
N SER A 775 18.22 4.42 29.28
CA SER A 775 17.57 4.43 27.97
C SER A 775 16.51 3.33 27.85
N LEU A 776 15.27 3.72 27.49
CA LEU A 776 14.15 2.81 27.24
C LEU A 776 13.51 3.04 25.86
N GLY A 777 13.55 2.01 25.01
CA GLY A 777 12.96 2.02 23.66
C GLY A 777 11.95 0.88 23.45
N VAL A 778 10.65 1.20 23.44
CA VAL A 778 9.55 0.21 23.28
C VAL A 778 8.74 0.44 22.00
N SER A 779 9.27 1.26 21.10
CA SER A 779 8.57 1.82 19.94
C SER A 779 8.15 0.78 18.89
N THR A 780 7.02 0.95 18.21
CA THR A 780 6.52 0.02 17.17
C THR A 780 6.27 -1.39 17.74
N ASN A 781 5.37 -1.48 18.71
CA ASN A 781 4.84 -2.72 19.26
C ASN A 781 3.29 -2.63 19.27
N GLN A 782 2.63 -3.54 19.97
CA GLN A 782 1.17 -3.57 20.17
C GLN A 782 0.81 -3.26 21.63
N LEU A 783 1.62 -2.41 22.29
CA LEU A 783 1.42 -1.97 23.67
C LEU A 783 0.25 -0.96 23.74
N THR A 784 -0.56 -1.02 24.80
CA THR A 784 -1.80 -0.24 24.93
C THR A 784 -2.06 0.28 26.35
N GLY A 785 -3.10 1.10 26.52
CA GLY A 785 -3.48 1.66 27.81
C GLY A 785 -2.64 2.88 28.20
N GLU A 786 -2.74 3.31 29.44
CA GLU A 786 -2.00 4.47 29.95
C GLU A 786 -0.54 4.13 30.24
N PHE A 787 0.35 5.11 30.08
CA PHE A 787 1.75 4.98 30.50
C PHE A 787 1.88 5.46 31.95
N PRO A 788 2.52 4.72 32.87
CA PRO A 788 2.43 5.01 34.30
C PRO A 788 3.39 6.12 34.76
N ASP A 789 2.93 6.97 35.69
CA ASP A 789 3.72 8.02 36.35
C ASP A 789 4.96 7.49 37.09
N SER A 790 4.95 6.22 37.52
CA SER A 790 6.08 5.58 38.21
C SER A 790 7.38 5.54 37.40
N ILE A 791 7.35 5.92 36.12
CA ILE A 791 8.54 6.21 35.32
C ILE A 791 9.50 7.20 36.03
N SER A 792 9.01 8.11 36.89
CA SER A 792 9.88 9.03 37.64
C SER A 792 10.85 8.34 38.60
N ASN A 793 10.58 7.08 39.00
CA ASN A 793 11.53 6.26 39.76
C ASN A 793 12.83 5.97 39.00
N CYS A 794 12.83 6.08 37.67
CA CYS A 794 14.01 5.89 36.81
C CYS A 794 14.81 7.20 36.68
N ALA A 795 15.33 7.72 37.79
CA ALA A 795 15.97 9.03 37.88
C ALA A 795 17.18 9.27 36.93
N ASN A 796 17.77 8.21 36.36
CA ASN A 796 18.86 8.29 35.37
C ASN A 796 18.39 8.30 33.91
N LEU A 797 17.08 8.27 33.63
CA LEU A 797 16.52 8.07 32.29
C LEU A 797 16.72 9.30 31.39
N GLY A 798 17.73 9.23 30.52
CA GLY A 798 18.04 10.26 29.53
C GLY A 798 17.23 10.14 28.23
N TYR A 799 16.85 8.91 27.85
CA TYR A 799 16.15 8.59 26.60
C TYR A 799 14.90 7.74 26.84
N LEU A 800 13.73 8.22 26.38
CA LEU A 800 12.46 7.50 26.42
C LEU A 800 11.77 7.55 25.05
N SER A 801 11.47 6.37 24.48
CA SER A 801 10.82 6.26 23.16
C SER A 801 9.67 5.26 23.15
N LEU A 802 8.44 5.79 23.20
CA LEU A 802 7.16 5.07 23.15
C LEU A 802 6.54 5.01 21.73
N TRP A 803 7.22 5.61 20.74
CA TRP A 803 6.67 5.90 19.41
C TRP A 803 5.98 4.71 18.73
N GLY A 804 4.81 4.89 18.12
CA GLY A 804 4.17 3.84 17.31
C GLY A 804 3.58 2.70 18.13
N ASN A 805 2.78 3.01 19.14
CA ASN A 805 2.02 2.05 19.94
C ASN A 805 0.54 2.49 20.02
N GLY A 806 -0.25 1.86 20.89
CA GLY A 806 -1.62 2.26 21.20
C GLY A 806 -1.76 2.86 22.60
N PHE A 807 -0.76 3.61 23.09
CA PHE A 807 -0.86 4.27 24.40
C PHE A 807 -1.94 5.36 24.39
N THR A 808 -2.71 5.43 25.48
CA THR A 808 -3.86 6.33 25.69
C THR A 808 -3.68 7.19 26.95
N GLY A 809 -4.64 8.08 27.22
CA GLY A 809 -4.60 8.96 28.40
C GLY A 809 -3.70 10.17 28.18
N VAL A 810 -3.33 10.85 29.27
CA VAL A 810 -2.41 11.99 29.23
C VAL A 810 -0.95 11.56 29.15
N ILE A 811 -0.05 12.48 28.80
CA ILE A 811 1.38 12.29 29.09
C ILE A 811 1.53 12.31 30.63
N PRO A 812 2.17 11.31 31.27
CA PRO A 812 2.29 11.25 32.72
C PRO A 812 3.07 12.44 33.29
N GLU A 813 2.61 12.98 34.42
CA GLU A 813 3.25 14.10 35.12
C GLU A 813 4.66 13.73 35.62
N GLY A 814 4.88 12.46 35.99
CA GLY A 814 6.18 11.92 36.40
C GLY A 814 7.26 12.03 35.31
N THR A 815 6.89 12.23 34.04
CA THR A 815 7.89 12.56 32.99
C THR A 815 8.56 13.91 33.23
N GLY A 816 7.89 14.84 33.90
CA GLY A 816 8.40 16.15 34.32
C GLY A 816 9.42 16.10 35.45
N GLU A 817 9.53 14.98 36.16
CA GLU A 817 10.39 14.80 37.33
C GLU A 817 11.79 14.24 36.97
N LEU A 818 11.97 13.77 35.74
CA LEU A 818 13.19 13.09 35.29
C LEU A 818 14.36 14.09 35.07
N PRO A 819 15.37 14.13 35.95
CA PRO A 819 16.32 15.25 36.03
C PRO A 819 17.36 15.29 34.89
N VAL A 820 17.53 14.18 34.16
CA VAL A 820 18.50 14.03 33.07
C VAL A 820 17.86 13.77 31.69
N LEU A 821 16.52 13.77 31.60
CA LEU A 821 15.80 13.46 30.36
C LEU A 821 16.16 14.45 29.26
N HIS A 822 16.85 13.97 28.22
CA HIS A 822 17.28 14.77 27.08
C HIS A 822 16.52 14.44 25.79
N THR A 823 15.89 13.26 25.70
CA THR A 823 15.13 12.81 24.53
C THR A 823 13.84 12.13 24.93
N LEU A 824 12.71 12.69 24.49
CA LEU A 824 11.36 12.15 24.70
C LEU A 824 10.63 11.99 23.36
N ILE A 825 10.20 10.76 23.04
CA ILE A 825 9.56 10.41 21.76
C ILE A 825 8.26 9.64 22.03
N LEU A 826 7.12 10.32 21.89
CA LEU A 826 5.77 9.82 22.16
C LEU A 826 4.92 9.65 20.89
N GLY A 827 5.49 9.96 19.72
CA GLY A 827 4.71 10.11 18.49
C GLY A 827 3.99 8.84 17.99
N ASN A 828 2.98 8.99 17.12
CA ASN A 828 2.19 7.90 16.56
C ASN A 828 1.57 7.00 17.67
N ASN A 829 0.77 7.61 18.55
CA ASN A 829 0.06 6.98 19.66
C ASN A 829 -1.38 7.56 19.74
N MET A 830 -2.10 7.28 20.83
CA MET A 830 -3.46 7.80 21.10
C MET A 830 -3.49 8.66 22.38
N PHE A 831 -2.42 9.41 22.67
CA PHE A 831 -2.41 10.35 23.80
C PHE A 831 -3.45 11.47 23.60
N ASP A 832 -4.07 11.87 24.70
CA ASP A 832 -5.12 12.89 24.80
C ASP A 832 -4.60 14.31 24.53
N ARG A 833 -5.54 15.26 24.40
CA ARG A 833 -5.24 16.67 24.08
C ARG A 833 -4.43 17.43 25.13
N HIS A 834 -4.34 16.93 26.36
CA HIS A 834 -3.69 17.64 27.46
C HIS A 834 -2.19 17.35 27.53
N ILE A 835 -1.40 18.39 27.80
CA ILE A 835 0.06 18.29 28.00
C ILE A 835 0.31 18.77 29.44
N PRO A 836 0.91 17.94 30.32
CA PRO A 836 1.05 18.28 31.72
C PRO A 836 1.98 19.48 31.89
N SER A 837 1.61 20.40 32.79
CA SER A 837 2.38 21.62 33.03
C SER A 837 3.82 21.33 33.49
N ASN A 838 4.01 20.17 34.12
CA ASN A 838 5.22 19.66 34.73
C ASN A 838 6.26 19.26 33.67
N LEU A 839 5.86 18.98 32.42
CA LEU A 839 6.80 18.70 31.32
C LEU A 839 7.78 19.87 31.09
N GLY A 840 7.35 21.11 31.40
CA GLY A 840 8.20 22.30 31.37
C GLY A 840 9.35 22.29 32.39
N ASN A 841 9.36 21.35 33.36
CA ASN A 841 10.45 21.18 34.33
C ASN A 841 11.63 20.36 33.76
N CYS A 842 11.47 19.73 32.59
CA CYS A 842 12.51 18.94 31.91
C CYS A 842 13.61 19.85 31.32
N THR A 843 14.35 20.57 32.16
CA THR A 843 15.37 21.55 31.77
C THR A 843 16.55 20.99 30.98
N LYS A 844 16.69 19.65 30.89
CA LYS A 844 17.70 18.96 30.05
C LYS A 844 17.17 18.52 28.67
N LEU A 845 15.87 18.66 28.41
CA LEU A 845 15.22 18.14 27.20
C LEU A 845 15.72 18.87 25.95
N GLN A 846 16.36 18.12 25.05
CA GLN A 846 16.92 18.61 23.78
C GLN A 846 16.10 18.15 22.57
N PHE A 847 15.39 17.01 22.68
CA PHE A 847 14.56 16.45 21.62
C PHE A 847 13.18 16.08 22.17
N LEU A 848 12.13 16.65 21.58
CA LEU A 848 10.73 16.34 21.89
C LEU A 848 9.96 16.03 20.60
N ASP A 849 9.37 14.84 20.55
CA ASP A 849 8.46 14.42 19.49
C ASP A 849 7.15 13.89 20.08
N ILE A 850 6.05 14.58 19.78
CA ILE A 850 4.69 14.17 20.13
C ILE A 850 3.78 14.10 18.88
N SER A 851 4.37 13.90 17.71
CA SER A 851 3.68 13.80 16.42
C SER A 851 2.61 12.71 16.36
N GLY A 852 1.66 12.77 15.43
CA GLY A 852 0.76 11.62 15.15
C GLY A 852 -0.09 11.19 16.34
N ASN A 853 -0.60 12.13 17.12
CA ASN A 853 -1.43 11.89 18.31
C ASN A 853 -2.73 12.72 18.21
N MET A 854 -3.50 12.83 19.30
CA MET A 854 -4.73 13.64 19.33
C MET A 854 -4.53 15.07 19.85
N PHE A 855 -3.29 15.51 20.11
CA PHE A 855 -2.98 16.86 20.61
C PHE A 855 -3.57 17.95 19.71
N GLY A 856 -4.07 19.03 20.31
CA GLY A 856 -4.65 20.10 19.51
C GLY A 856 -5.41 21.16 20.28
N GLY A 857 -5.91 22.15 19.54
CA GLY A 857 -6.16 23.48 20.09
C GLY A 857 -4.88 24.32 20.03
N ASP A 858 -4.87 25.46 20.70
CA ASP A 858 -3.74 26.39 20.61
C ASP A 858 -2.48 25.89 21.35
N LEU A 859 -1.32 26.22 20.78
CA LEU A 859 -0.01 25.79 21.29
C LEU A 859 0.28 26.42 22.68
N GLN A 860 0.51 25.57 23.67
CA GLN A 860 0.57 25.94 25.10
C GLN A 860 1.93 26.55 25.52
N ASP A 861 1.93 27.29 26.64
CA ASP A 861 3.12 27.98 27.20
C ASP A 861 4.26 27.02 27.60
N VAL A 862 3.91 25.76 27.92
CA VAL A 862 4.84 24.72 28.37
C VAL A 862 5.99 24.51 27.39
N PHE A 863 5.76 24.70 26.08
CA PHE A 863 6.82 24.63 25.07
C PHE A 863 7.85 25.76 25.20
N GLY A 864 7.41 26.98 25.52
CA GLY A 864 8.30 28.13 25.77
C GLY A 864 9.17 28.00 27.03
N ARG A 865 8.83 27.09 27.95
CA ARG A 865 9.64 26.80 29.15
C ARG A 865 10.80 25.82 28.90
N LEU A 866 10.80 25.09 27.77
CA LEU A 866 11.82 24.09 27.43
C LEU A 866 13.10 24.72 26.85
N ALA A 867 13.80 25.53 27.63
CA ALA A 867 14.95 26.35 27.18
C ALA A 867 16.12 25.59 26.54
N SER A 868 16.29 24.29 26.85
CA SER A 868 17.33 23.42 26.27
C SER A 868 16.96 22.79 24.92
N LEU A 869 15.72 22.98 24.45
CA LEU A 869 15.17 22.24 23.33
C LEU A 869 15.81 22.64 22.00
N LYS A 870 16.33 21.64 21.28
CA LYS A 870 16.94 21.78 19.95
C LYS A 870 16.02 21.33 18.84
N HIS A 871 15.19 20.31 19.10
CA HIS A 871 14.32 19.70 18.10
C HIS A 871 12.91 19.54 18.67
N LEU A 872 11.92 20.18 18.04
CA LEU A 872 10.50 20.06 18.37
C LEU A 872 9.71 19.53 17.16
N ILE A 873 9.08 18.37 17.32
CA ILE A 873 8.31 17.68 16.29
C ILE A 873 6.86 17.51 16.74
N LEU A 874 5.94 18.26 16.13
CA LEU A 874 4.50 18.28 16.45
C LEU A 874 3.62 17.82 15.28
N HIS A 875 4.20 17.29 14.20
CA HIS A 875 3.47 17.04 12.96
C HIS A 875 2.34 16.00 13.09
N HIS A 876 1.37 16.01 12.17
CA HIS A 876 0.22 15.07 12.19
C HIS A 876 -0.55 15.11 13.52
N ASN A 877 -0.86 16.32 14.01
CA ASN A 877 -1.73 16.56 15.17
C ASN A 877 -2.88 17.48 14.73
N ASN A 878 -3.62 18.04 15.69
CA ASN A 878 -4.78 18.91 15.49
C ASN A 878 -4.57 20.29 16.14
N PHE A 879 -3.33 20.80 16.13
CA PHE A 879 -2.99 22.11 16.68
C PHE A 879 -3.51 23.26 15.83
N THR A 880 -3.88 24.35 16.50
CA THR A 880 -4.39 25.61 15.93
C THR A 880 -3.58 26.81 16.45
N GLY A 881 -3.81 27.99 15.85
CA GLY A 881 -3.44 29.30 16.43
C GLY A 881 -2.06 29.37 17.09
N GLY A 882 -2.02 29.90 18.32
CA GLY A 882 -1.01 29.62 19.36
C GLY A 882 0.47 30.03 19.18
N ILE A 883 1.07 29.95 17.98
CA ILE A 883 2.54 29.88 17.82
C ILE A 883 3.29 31.01 18.55
N VAL A 884 2.90 32.28 18.35
CA VAL A 884 3.57 33.42 19.01
C VAL A 884 3.29 33.44 20.53
N ALA A 885 2.07 33.10 20.95
CA ALA A 885 1.64 33.14 22.35
C ALA A 885 2.27 32.01 23.22
N SER A 886 2.66 30.90 22.61
CA SER A 886 3.28 29.74 23.27
C SER A 886 4.67 29.99 23.87
N GLY A 887 5.30 31.13 23.58
CA GLY A 887 6.69 31.41 23.92
C GLY A 887 7.74 30.64 23.08
N LEU A 888 7.31 29.68 22.24
CA LEU A 888 8.19 28.83 21.42
C LEU A 888 9.23 29.62 20.60
N LEU A 889 8.83 30.78 20.05
CA LEU A 889 9.70 31.60 19.20
C LEU A 889 10.85 32.28 19.95
N GLN A 890 10.88 32.18 21.29
CA GLN A 890 11.95 32.71 22.14
C GLN A 890 12.94 31.62 22.60
N LEU A 891 12.76 30.34 22.21
CA LEU A 891 13.66 29.26 22.60
C LEU A 891 15.07 29.46 21.98
N PRO A 892 16.14 29.62 22.79
CA PRO A 892 17.42 30.08 22.29
C PRO A 892 18.21 29.02 21.51
N LEU A 893 17.91 27.73 21.71
CA LEU A 893 18.66 26.60 21.13
C LEU A 893 17.91 25.83 20.05
N LEU A 894 16.69 26.24 19.67
CA LEU A 894 15.85 25.47 18.76
C LEU A 894 16.38 25.53 17.32
N ALA A 895 16.96 24.40 16.88
CA ALA A 895 17.53 24.20 15.56
C ALA A 895 16.56 23.54 14.56
N ARG A 896 15.52 22.85 15.04
CA ARG A 896 14.48 22.24 14.21
C ARG A 896 13.09 22.44 14.79
N LEU A 897 12.19 22.95 13.94
CA LEU A 897 10.77 23.07 14.22
C LEU A 897 9.95 22.42 13.09
N ASP A 898 9.18 21.38 13.43
CA ASP A 898 8.27 20.70 12.49
C ASP A 898 6.83 20.73 13.01
N LEU A 899 6.02 21.59 12.40
CA LEU A 899 4.59 21.79 12.67
C LEU A 899 3.71 21.24 11.54
N SER A 900 4.27 20.47 10.60
CA SER A 900 3.55 20.10 9.37
C SER A 900 2.34 19.19 9.62
N PHE A 901 1.38 19.14 8.69
CA PHE A 901 0.15 18.35 8.85
C PHE A 901 -0.60 18.67 10.16
N ASN A 902 -0.97 19.93 10.33
CA ASN A 902 -1.77 20.45 11.44
C ASN A 902 -2.82 21.44 10.91
N ASP A 903 -3.55 22.08 11.83
CA ASP A 903 -4.63 23.02 11.53
C ASP A 903 -4.20 24.50 11.78
N PHE A 904 -2.89 24.78 11.90
CA PHE A 904 -2.35 26.13 12.12
C PHE A 904 -2.76 27.09 10.99
N SER A 905 -3.15 28.31 11.36
CA SER A 905 -3.69 29.31 10.43
C SER A 905 -3.36 30.73 10.87
N GLY A 906 -3.62 31.70 10.00
CA GLY A 906 -3.14 33.08 10.13
C GLY A 906 -1.85 33.30 9.34
N VAL A 907 -1.20 34.44 9.57
CA VAL A 907 0.06 34.79 8.89
C VAL A 907 1.27 34.09 9.49
N LEU A 908 2.31 33.94 8.69
CA LEU A 908 3.62 33.48 9.16
C LEU A 908 4.24 34.57 10.07
N PRO A 909 4.58 34.27 11.34
CA PRO A 909 5.11 35.26 12.27
C PRO A 909 6.55 35.65 11.92
N ALA A 910 6.82 36.96 11.80
CA ALA A 910 8.13 37.48 11.41
C ALA A 910 9.20 37.25 12.50
N GLU A 911 8.76 37.08 13.75
CA GLU A 911 9.55 36.80 14.95
C GLU A 911 10.34 35.48 14.86
N VAL A 912 9.91 34.54 13.99
CA VAL A 912 10.68 33.32 13.68
C VAL A 912 12.09 33.68 13.18
N ALA A 913 12.25 34.83 12.52
CA ALA A 913 13.54 35.30 12.03
C ALA A 913 14.54 35.72 13.11
N ASP A 914 14.13 35.78 14.39
CA ASP A 914 15.02 36.03 15.52
C ASP A 914 15.55 34.70 16.15
N MET A 915 15.05 33.55 15.69
CA MET A 915 15.49 32.20 16.09
C MET A 915 16.82 31.81 15.41
N LYS A 916 17.93 32.45 15.82
CA LYS A 916 19.24 32.41 15.14
C LYS A 916 19.83 31.03 14.85
N ASN A 917 19.47 30.00 15.63
CA ASN A 917 19.98 28.64 15.47
C ASN A 917 19.12 27.75 14.54
N LEU A 918 18.01 28.26 14.01
CA LEU A 918 17.01 27.48 13.28
C LEU A 918 17.51 27.02 11.89
N GLY A 919 17.96 25.76 11.82
CA GLY A 919 18.40 25.09 10.59
C GLY A 919 17.27 24.46 9.77
N TYR A 920 16.14 24.07 10.40
CA TYR A 920 15.04 23.38 9.71
C TYR A 920 13.67 23.93 10.16
N LEU A 921 12.93 24.54 9.23
CA LEU A 921 11.58 25.05 9.45
C LEU A 921 10.58 24.37 8.52
N ILE A 922 9.70 23.53 9.09
CA ILE A 922 8.78 22.66 8.34
C ILE A 922 7.35 22.95 8.80
N LEU A 923 6.62 23.74 7.99
CA LEU A 923 5.27 24.25 8.28
C LEU A 923 4.23 23.78 7.24
N ALA A 924 4.62 22.92 6.32
CA ALA A 924 3.80 22.46 5.21
C ALA A 924 2.54 21.66 5.60
N CYS A 925 1.58 21.56 4.69
CA CYS A 925 0.27 20.93 4.93
C CYS A 925 -0.46 21.55 6.16
N ASN A 926 -0.65 22.87 6.13
CA ASN A 926 -1.34 23.66 7.15
C ASN A 926 -2.33 24.63 6.47
N LYS A 927 -2.83 25.63 7.22
CA LYS A 927 -3.78 26.64 6.75
C LYS A 927 -3.20 28.07 6.83
N PHE A 928 -1.87 28.23 6.88
CA PHE A 928 -1.19 29.53 6.89
C PHE A 928 -1.52 30.34 5.62
N SER A 929 -1.61 31.66 5.76
CA SER A 929 -2.01 32.59 4.70
C SER A 929 -1.19 33.89 4.71
N GLY A 930 -1.40 34.74 3.69
CA GLY A 930 -0.61 35.96 3.52
C GLY A 930 0.77 35.69 2.94
N GLY A 931 1.65 36.70 2.99
CA GLY A 931 2.99 36.64 2.41
C GLY A 931 4.01 35.84 3.23
N ILE A 932 5.05 35.35 2.56
CA ILE A 932 6.27 34.88 3.22
C ILE A 932 6.98 36.13 3.81
N PRO A 933 7.32 36.17 5.11
CA PRO A 933 7.95 37.35 5.69
C PRO A 933 9.35 37.57 5.13
N SER A 934 9.64 38.77 4.61
CA SER A 934 10.98 39.13 4.14
C SER A 934 12.05 39.02 5.23
N ALA A 935 11.64 39.15 6.51
CA ALA A 935 12.47 38.92 7.68
C ALA A 935 13.11 37.51 7.71
N TYR A 936 12.50 36.49 7.10
CA TYR A 936 13.06 35.12 7.08
C TYR A 936 14.44 35.07 6.41
N GLY A 937 14.76 36.03 5.51
CA GLY A 937 16.10 36.22 4.95
C GLY A 937 17.19 36.67 5.95
N ARG A 938 16.89 36.72 7.25
CA ARG A 938 17.87 36.88 8.35
C ARG A 938 18.31 35.54 8.95
N LEU A 939 17.65 34.44 8.62
CA LEU A 939 17.93 33.09 9.14
C LEU A 939 19.15 32.46 8.44
N ALA A 940 20.34 33.03 8.62
CA ALA A 940 21.56 32.61 7.93
C ALA A 940 21.94 31.11 8.11
N GLU A 941 21.44 30.47 9.17
CA GLU A 941 21.63 29.05 9.47
C GLU A 941 20.62 28.11 8.78
N LEU A 942 19.58 28.64 8.13
CA LEU A 942 18.47 27.84 7.61
C LEU A 942 18.89 26.98 6.40
N GLN A 943 18.81 25.66 6.58
CA GLN A 943 19.12 24.65 5.57
C GLN A 943 17.87 24.10 4.87
N ALA A 944 16.72 24.12 5.54
CA ALA A 944 15.45 23.74 4.91
C ALA A 944 14.30 24.66 5.30
N LEU A 945 13.60 25.15 4.29
CA LEU A 945 12.33 25.88 4.42
C LEU A 945 11.24 25.14 3.65
N ASP A 946 10.27 24.56 4.37
CA ASP A 946 9.15 23.85 3.77
C ASP A 946 7.80 24.44 4.20
N LEU A 947 7.21 25.21 3.29
CA LEU A 947 5.93 25.90 3.42
C LEU A 947 4.87 25.34 2.45
N SER A 948 5.16 24.21 1.78
CA SER A 948 4.30 23.61 0.76
C SER A 948 2.88 23.28 1.27
N TYR A 949 1.90 23.25 0.36
CA TYR A 949 0.50 22.93 0.65
C TYR A 949 -0.10 23.79 1.79
N ASN A 950 -0.05 25.11 1.60
CA ASN A 950 -0.66 26.12 2.48
C ASN A 950 -1.56 27.06 1.64
N LYS A 951 -1.90 28.23 2.18
CA LYS A 951 -2.70 29.27 1.50
C LYS A 951 -1.90 30.58 1.36
N LEU A 952 -0.58 30.49 1.23
CA LEU A 952 0.31 31.64 1.13
C LEU A 952 0.13 32.37 -0.20
N THR A 953 0.21 33.69 -0.17
CA THR A 953 -0.05 34.62 -1.29
C THR A 953 1.08 35.65 -1.41
N GLY A 954 0.97 36.59 -2.35
CA GLY A 954 2.02 37.60 -2.58
C GLY A 954 3.22 37.00 -3.31
N ALA A 955 4.40 37.60 -3.18
CA ALA A 955 5.61 37.21 -3.90
C ALA A 955 6.60 36.45 -3.02
N ILE A 956 7.51 35.71 -3.66
CA ILE A 956 8.70 35.16 -3.00
C ILE A 956 9.63 36.35 -2.68
N PRO A 957 10.01 36.61 -1.42
CA PRO A 957 10.83 37.77 -1.08
C PRO A 957 12.25 37.67 -1.66
N VAL A 958 12.77 38.77 -2.22
CA VAL A 958 14.17 38.88 -2.70
C VAL A 958 15.19 38.52 -1.61
N SER A 959 14.86 38.77 -0.34
CA SER A 959 15.70 38.43 0.81
C SER A 959 15.87 36.92 1.04
N ILE A 960 15.13 36.06 0.33
CA ILE A 960 15.40 34.61 0.33
C ILE A 960 16.81 34.30 -0.21
N GLY A 961 17.36 35.15 -1.08
CA GLY A 961 18.73 35.06 -1.60
C GLY A 961 19.83 35.24 -0.56
N ASN A 962 19.51 35.71 0.65
CA ASN A 962 20.47 35.80 1.75
C ASN A 962 20.77 34.43 2.40
N LEU A 963 19.98 33.40 2.10
CA LEU A 963 20.03 32.09 2.75
C LEU A 963 21.09 31.19 2.09
N SER A 964 22.36 31.58 2.19
CA SER A 964 23.48 30.87 1.54
C SER A 964 23.64 29.41 1.95
N SER A 965 23.18 29.01 3.14
CA SER A 965 23.19 27.61 3.62
C SER A 965 21.93 26.81 3.26
N LEU A 966 20.96 27.38 2.54
CA LEU A 966 19.72 26.70 2.19
C LEU A 966 19.98 25.56 1.21
N LEU A 967 19.60 24.34 1.58
CA LEU A 967 19.68 23.12 0.76
C LEU A 967 18.33 22.78 0.12
N TRP A 968 17.22 22.96 0.86
CA TRP A 968 15.84 22.72 0.43
C TRP A 968 14.96 23.98 0.52
N LEU A 969 14.25 24.30 -0.57
CA LEU A 969 13.20 25.33 -0.60
C LEU A 969 11.93 24.76 -1.23
N MET A 970 10.92 24.50 -0.40
CA MET A 970 9.67 23.83 -0.78
C MET A 970 8.47 24.77 -0.56
N LEU A 971 7.97 25.36 -1.64
CA LEU A 971 6.85 26.31 -1.64
C LEU A 971 5.63 25.83 -2.45
N ALA A 972 5.69 24.59 -2.96
CA ALA A 972 4.69 24.01 -3.86
C ALA A 972 3.24 24.03 -3.34
N GLY A 973 2.25 24.06 -4.24
CA GLY A 973 0.84 23.95 -3.88
C GLY A 973 0.33 25.11 -3.02
N ASN A 974 0.73 26.34 -3.35
CA ASN A 974 0.34 27.57 -2.67
C ASN A 974 -0.35 28.53 -3.68
N GLN A 975 -0.54 29.80 -3.28
CA GLN A 975 -1.11 30.85 -4.13
C GLN A 975 -0.09 32.00 -4.36
N LEU A 976 1.21 31.69 -4.34
CA LEU A 976 2.30 32.64 -4.58
C LEU A 976 2.26 33.15 -6.02
N SER A 977 2.71 34.38 -6.23
CA SER A 977 2.45 35.22 -7.41
C SER A 977 3.60 36.21 -7.64
N GLY A 978 3.58 36.95 -8.74
CA GLY A 978 4.74 37.77 -9.13
C GLY A 978 5.87 36.92 -9.70
N GLU A 979 7.08 37.46 -9.78
CA GLU A 979 8.20 36.80 -10.45
C GLU A 979 9.06 35.96 -9.48
N ILE A 980 9.86 35.03 -10.03
CA ILE A 980 10.91 34.36 -9.26
C ILE A 980 12.05 35.37 -9.07
N PRO A 981 12.45 35.72 -7.82
CA PRO A 981 13.47 36.74 -7.58
C PRO A 981 14.83 36.26 -8.11
N PRO A 982 15.56 37.04 -8.94
CA PRO A 982 16.90 36.69 -9.41
C PRO A 982 17.89 36.39 -8.27
N GLU A 983 17.70 37.02 -7.12
CA GLU A 983 18.49 36.83 -5.90
C GLU A 983 18.48 35.38 -5.39
N ILE A 984 17.55 34.52 -5.83
CA ILE A 984 17.57 33.08 -5.53
C ILE A 984 18.89 32.43 -5.98
N GLY A 985 19.56 32.97 -7.00
CA GLY A 985 20.90 32.54 -7.45
C GLY A 985 22.00 32.68 -6.40
N ASN A 986 21.82 33.54 -5.39
CA ASN A 986 22.76 33.70 -4.28
C ASN A 986 22.71 32.53 -3.28
N CYS A 987 21.69 31.68 -3.32
CA CYS A 987 21.58 30.46 -2.51
C CYS A 987 22.50 29.36 -3.09
N THR A 988 23.82 29.52 -2.96
CA THR A 988 24.81 28.62 -3.59
C THR A 988 24.74 27.17 -3.12
N SER A 989 24.16 26.90 -1.93
CA SER A 989 23.88 25.56 -1.43
C SER A 989 22.60 24.92 -1.98
N LEU A 990 21.69 25.67 -2.62
CA LEU A 990 20.32 25.20 -2.90
C LEU A 990 20.29 24.13 -3.99
N LEU A 991 20.00 22.89 -3.60
CA LEU A 991 19.95 21.72 -4.49
C LEU A 991 18.53 21.25 -4.79
N TRP A 992 17.58 21.47 -3.88
CA TRP A 992 16.20 20.99 -4.04
C TRP A 992 15.21 22.15 -3.96
N LEU A 993 14.76 22.59 -5.14
CA LEU A 993 13.83 23.71 -5.30
C LEU A 993 12.48 23.20 -5.85
N ASP A 994 11.41 23.42 -5.09
CA ASP A 994 10.03 23.14 -5.54
C ASP A 994 9.13 24.36 -5.39
N LEU A 995 8.73 24.93 -6.53
CA LEU A 995 7.79 26.03 -6.67
C LEU A 995 6.50 25.62 -7.41
N ALA A 996 6.26 24.31 -7.58
CA ALA A 996 5.18 23.80 -8.43
C ALA A 996 3.77 24.21 -7.94
N ASP A 997 2.77 24.15 -8.83
CA ASP A 997 1.36 24.42 -8.54
C ASP A 997 1.13 25.73 -7.76
N ASN A 998 1.63 26.82 -8.34
CA ASN A 998 1.49 28.18 -7.82
C ASN A 998 0.97 29.14 -8.92
N GLN A 999 0.96 30.45 -8.67
CA GLN A 999 0.52 31.48 -9.61
C GLN A 999 1.68 32.37 -10.12
N LEU A 1000 2.93 31.89 -10.05
CA LEU A 1000 4.13 32.65 -10.42
C LEU A 1000 4.13 33.02 -11.91
N THR A 1001 4.63 34.21 -12.21
CA THR A 1001 4.68 34.86 -13.52
C THR A 1001 6.11 35.30 -13.84
N GLY A 1002 6.30 36.02 -14.93
CA GLY A 1002 7.61 36.52 -15.33
C GLY A 1002 8.44 35.49 -16.09
N LYS A 1003 9.71 35.82 -16.31
CA LYS A 1003 10.70 34.91 -16.90
C LYS A 1003 11.32 34.02 -15.83
N ILE A 1004 11.94 32.92 -16.26
CA ILE A 1004 12.92 32.22 -15.43
C ILE A 1004 14.18 33.10 -15.39
N PRO A 1005 14.67 33.56 -14.22
CA PRO A 1005 15.87 34.38 -14.14
C PRO A 1005 17.11 33.55 -14.50
N ALA A 1006 18.06 34.15 -15.22
CA ALA A 1006 19.31 33.48 -15.61
C ALA A 1006 20.21 33.21 -14.40
N GLU A 1007 20.10 34.06 -13.39
CA GLU A 1007 20.76 33.99 -12.08
C GLU A 1007 20.43 32.71 -11.33
N MET A 1008 19.25 32.10 -11.58
CA MET A 1008 18.89 30.78 -11.03
C MET A 1008 19.92 29.70 -11.37
N ALA A 1009 20.70 29.86 -12.45
CA ALA A 1009 21.78 28.95 -12.82
C ALA A 1009 22.88 28.81 -11.75
N ALA A 1010 22.99 29.76 -10.81
CA ALA A 1010 23.99 29.75 -9.75
C ALA A 1010 23.61 28.92 -8.50
N ILE A 1011 22.37 28.43 -8.39
CA ILE A 1011 21.97 27.56 -7.26
C ILE A 1011 22.71 26.21 -7.32
N GLY A 1012 23.01 25.63 -6.15
CA GLY A 1012 23.71 24.34 -6.04
C GLY A 1012 25.17 24.35 -6.53
N ARG A 1013 25.71 25.53 -6.84
CA ARG A 1013 27.09 25.73 -7.32
C ARG A 1013 28.15 25.41 -6.27
N ASP A 1014 27.86 25.64 -4.99
CA ASP A 1014 28.72 25.24 -3.87
C ASP A 1014 27.91 24.94 -2.58
N PRO A 1015 27.40 23.71 -2.43
CA PRO A 1015 26.83 23.19 -1.17
C PRO A 1015 27.90 22.62 -0.23
N GLY A 1016 29.19 22.67 -0.62
CA GLY A 1016 30.30 22.07 0.12
C GLY A 1016 30.42 22.56 1.57
N PRO A 1017 30.39 23.88 1.84
CA PRO A 1017 30.44 24.44 3.18
C PRO A 1017 29.32 23.94 4.11
N THR A 1018 28.08 23.90 3.62
CA THR A 1018 26.93 23.43 4.42
C THR A 1018 27.05 21.93 4.75
N PHE A 1019 27.43 21.11 3.77
CA PHE A 1019 27.71 19.68 4.03
C PHE A 1019 28.91 19.46 4.96
N ALA A 1020 29.95 20.29 4.88
CA ALA A 1020 31.09 20.23 5.80
C ALA A 1020 30.68 20.60 7.25
N LYS A 1021 29.84 21.62 7.41
CA LYS A 1021 29.24 21.97 8.72
C LYS A 1021 28.45 20.81 9.31
N ASN A 1022 27.60 20.17 8.50
CA ASN A 1022 26.77 19.04 8.91
C ASN A 1022 27.57 17.76 9.26
N ARG A 1023 28.76 17.56 8.67
CA ARG A 1023 29.68 16.48 9.06
C ARG A 1023 30.31 16.72 10.43
N ASN A 1024 30.48 17.99 10.81
CA ASN A 1024 31.13 18.41 12.04
C ASN A 1024 30.15 18.65 13.21
N ASP A 1025 28.84 18.51 13.00
CA ASP A 1025 27.82 18.65 14.05
C ASP A 1025 27.43 17.28 14.66
N PRO A 1026 27.87 16.96 15.89
CA PRO A 1026 27.49 15.72 16.56
C PRO A 1026 26.04 15.74 17.10
N SER A 1027 25.35 16.88 17.07
CA SER A 1027 23.99 17.05 17.59
C SER A 1027 22.88 16.84 16.54
N MET A 1028 23.27 16.47 15.30
CA MET A 1028 22.40 16.13 14.18
C MET A 1028 21.61 14.83 14.42
N LEU A 1029 20.54 14.93 15.22
CA LEU A 1029 19.60 13.84 15.48
C LEU A 1029 18.49 13.82 14.40
N ALA A 1030 18.47 12.77 13.57
CA ALA A 1030 17.35 12.54 12.65
C ALA A 1030 16.10 12.10 13.42
N GLY A 1031 15.17 13.03 13.63
CA GLY A 1031 13.86 12.81 14.28
C GLY A 1031 12.77 12.33 13.31
N SER A 1032 11.58 12.03 13.84
CA SER A 1032 10.46 11.44 13.06
C SER A 1032 10.02 12.25 11.85
N GLY A 1033 9.97 13.58 12.00
CA GLY A 1033 9.66 14.51 10.92
C GLY A 1033 10.61 14.38 9.72
N ALA A 1034 11.84 13.88 9.90
CA ALA A 1034 12.73 13.60 8.78
C ALA A 1034 12.11 12.58 7.81
N CYS A 1035 11.52 11.50 8.31
CA CYS A 1035 11.00 10.42 7.47
C CYS A 1035 9.78 10.82 6.65
N GLN A 1036 8.95 11.76 7.16
CA GLN A 1036 7.81 12.30 6.43
C GLN A 1036 8.20 13.48 5.53
N ALA A 1037 9.08 14.36 5.99
CA ALA A 1037 9.66 15.43 5.16
C ALA A 1037 10.38 14.85 3.94
N MET A 1038 11.23 13.84 4.11
CA MET A 1038 11.86 13.11 3.00
C MET A 1038 10.86 12.54 2.00
N LYS A 1039 9.75 11.95 2.47
CA LYS A 1039 8.71 11.42 1.57
C LYS A 1039 8.02 12.54 0.78
N ARG A 1040 7.92 13.76 1.31
CA ARG A 1040 7.44 14.95 0.59
C ARG A 1040 8.50 15.56 -0.33
N TRP A 1041 9.77 15.58 0.09
CA TRP A 1041 10.90 16.22 -0.62
C TRP A 1041 11.60 15.31 -1.65
N PHE A 1042 11.15 14.08 -1.85
CA PHE A 1042 11.62 13.20 -2.91
C PHE A 1042 10.42 12.69 -3.73
N PRO A 1043 10.24 13.15 -4.99
CA PRO A 1043 9.11 12.72 -5.81
C PRO A 1043 9.11 11.21 -6.04
N ALA A 1044 7.95 10.55 -5.89
CA ALA A 1044 7.80 9.11 -6.12
C ALA A 1044 8.14 8.66 -7.57
N SER A 1045 8.09 9.59 -8.53
CA SER A 1045 8.50 9.40 -9.92
C SER A 1045 10.02 9.42 -10.15
N TYR A 1046 10.81 9.92 -9.19
CA TYR A 1046 12.23 10.13 -9.34
C TYR A 1046 12.99 8.83 -9.03
N HIS A 1047 13.19 8.00 -10.06
CA HIS A 1047 13.73 6.63 -9.97
C HIS A 1047 14.92 6.45 -9.00
N PRO A 1048 15.96 7.31 -8.96
CA PRO A 1048 17.09 7.14 -8.05
C PRO A 1048 16.72 7.25 -6.55
N PHE A 1049 15.68 8.03 -6.21
CA PHE A 1049 15.14 8.12 -4.84
C PHE A 1049 13.84 7.34 -4.64
N SER A 1050 13.34 6.61 -5.66
CA SER A 1050 12.07 5.85 -5.56
C SER A 1050 12.08 4.78 -4.44
N PHE A 1051 13.26 4.29 -4.05
CA PHE A 1051 13.42 3.41 -2.89
C PHE A 1051 12.96 4.05 -1.56
N VAL A 1052 12.84 5.38 -1.47
CA VAL A 1052 12.28 6.09 -0.30
C VAL A 1052 10.82 5.67 -0.02
N TYR A 1053 10.12 5.13 -1.02
CA TYR A 1053 8.74 4.65 -0.90
C TYR A 1053 8.62 3.13 -0.69
N SER A 1054 9.66 2.34 -1.03
CA SER A 1054 9.62 0.87 -0.98
C SER A 1054 10.59 0.24 0.03
N VAL A 1055 11.63 0.96 0.47
CA VAL A 1055 12.72 0.48 1.33
C VAL A 1055 12.91 1.35 2.58
N MET A 1056 12.49 2.62 2.58
CA MET A 1056 12.68 3.49 3.76
C MET A 1056 11.71 3.15 4.89
N THR A 1057 12.25 2.44 5.89
CA THR A 1057 11.63 2.18 7.18
C THR A 1057 12.02 3.28 8.18
N TRP A 1058 11.43 3.24 9.36
CA TRP A 1058 11.78 4.10 10.50
C TRP A 1058 13.29 4.14 10.84
N GLU A 1059 14.00 3.00 10.79
CA GLU A 1059 15.39 2.95 11.26
C GLU A 1059 16.38 3.41 10.20
N ASN A 1060 16.25 2.88 8.97
CA ASN A 1060 17.16 3.28 7.90
C ASN A 1060 16.92 4.73 7.48
N CYS A 1061 15.71 5.28 7.64
CA CYS A 1061 15.42 6.71 7.51
C CYS A 1061 16.45 7.59 8.24
N ARG A 1062 16.76 7.30 9.51
CA ARG A 1062 17.73 8.09 10.29
C ARG A 1062 19.12 8.08 9.65
N SER A 1063 19.60 6.92 9.21
CA SER A 1063 20.89 6.77 8.52
C SER A 1063 20.91 7.42 7.13
N ILE A 1064 19.80 7.32 6.39
CA ILE A 1064 19.64 7.90 5.04
C ILE A 1064 19.61 9.44 5.14
N TRP A 1065 18.85 10.00 6.07
CA TRP A 1065 18.78 11.45 6.34
C TRP A 1065 20.14 12.02 6.76
N ASP A 1066 20.84 11.34 7.68
CA ASP A 1066 22.19 11.71 8.11
C ASP A 1066 23.17 11.75 6.92
N ARG A 1067 23.15 10.73 6.06
CA ARG A 1067 23.96 10.70 4.83
C ARG A 1067 23.61 11.84 3.87
N ILE A 1068 22.33 12.11 3.64
CA ILE A 1068 21.87 13.22 2.79
C ILE A 1068 22.36 14.57 3.34
N LEU A 1069 22.12 14.84 4.63
CA LEU A 1069 22.54 16.10 5.27
C LEU A 1069 24.05 16.29 5.29
N LYS A 1070 24.84 15.20 5.31
CA LYS A 1070 26.30 15.22 5.21
C LYS A 1070 26.80 15.16 3.76
N GLY A 1071 25.93 15.31 2.76
CA GLY A 1071 26.29 15.38 1.35
C GLY A 1071 26.83 14.07 0.76
N HIS A 1072 26.53 12.93 1.38
CA HIS A 1072 26.90 11.61 0.87
C HIS A 1072 25.80 11.08 -0.05
N GLY A 1073 26.12 10.83 -1.32
CA GLY A 1073 25.22 10.15 -2.24
C GLY A 1073 24.81 8.77 -1.70
N LEU A 1074 23.55 8.42 -1.90
CA LEU A 1074 22.97 7.18 -1.37
C LEU A 1074 23.22 5.99 -2.31
N PHE A 1075 23.15 6.28 -3.60
CA PHE A 1075 23.36 5.43 -4.76
C PHE A 1075 24.36 6.16 -5.69
N PRO A 1076 24.99 5.46 -6.64
CA PRO A 1076 25.86 6.13 -7.60
C PRO A 1076 25.07 6.83 -8.72
N ILE A 1077 25.25 8.15 -8.87
CA ILE A 1077 24.79 8.89 -10.05
C ILE A 1077 25.77 8.75 -11.22
N CYS A 1078 25.25 8.86 -12.45
CA CYS A 1078 26.08 9.06 -13.62
C CYS A 1078 26.69 10.47 -13.59
N THR A 1079 28.00 10.58 -13.82
CA THR A 1079 28.70 11.87 -13.93
C THR A 1079 28.98 12.18 -15.41
N ASN A 1080 29.05 13.48 -15.76
CA ASN A 1080 29.38 13.90 -17.14
C ASN A 1080 30.90 13.80 -17.41
N SER A 1081 31.43 12.59 -17.29
CA SER A 1081 32.83 12.24 -17.52
C SER A 1081 33.02 11.42 -18.80
N SER A 1082 34.24 11.41 -19.33
CA SER A 1082 34.61 10.69 -20.55
C SER A 1082 34.32 9.19 -20.47
N SER A 1083 34.69 8.55 -19.36
CA SER A 1083 34.24 7.20 -18.96
C SER A 1083 32.93 7.24 -18.16
N PRO A 1084 32.11 6.17 -18.16
CA PRO A 1084 30.89 6.07 -17.35
C PRO A 1084 31.21 5.81 -15.86
N ALA A 1085 31.77 6.82 -15.17
CA ALA A 1085 32.02 6.77 -13.74
C ALA A 1085 30.71 7.01 -12.96
N ARG A 1086 30.20 5.93 -12.36
CA ARG A 1086 29.07 5.93 -11.42
C ARG A 1086 29.59 6.36 -10.03
N SER A 1087 29.17 7.51 -9.52
CA SER A 1087 29.77 8.15 -8.33
C SER A 1087 28.75 8.50 -7.24
N TYR A 1088 29.10 8.34 -5.97
CA TYR A 1088 28.24 8.66 -4.81
C TYR A 1088 28.25 10.15 -4.45
N VAL A 1089 28.23 11.01 -5.46
CA VAL A 1089 27.99 12.46 -5.31
C VAL A 1089 26.50 12.69 -5.14
N ILE A 1090 26.12 13.67 -4.31
CA ILE A 1090 24.71 14.03 -4.07
C ILE A 1090 24.17 14.90 -5.21
N SER A 1091 22.89 14.74 -5.56
CA SER A 1091 22.26 15.45 -6.67
C SER A 1091 20.83 15.87 -6.33
N GLY A 1092 20.45 17.02 -6.86
CA GLY A 1092 19.19 17.71 -6.59
C GLY A 1092 18.26 17.84 -7.80
N TYR A 1093 17.22 18.68 -7.63
CA TYR A 1093 16.20 18.92 -8.63
C TYR A 1093 15.65 20.35 -8.63
N ILE A 1094 14.98 20.71 -9.74
CA ILE A 1094 14.15 21.89 -9.87
C ILE A 1094 12.76 21.49 -10.39
N LEU A 1095 11.71 21.92 -9.66
CA LEU A 1095 10.30 21.75 -10.02
C LEU A 1095 9.64 23.13 -10.12
N LEU A 1096 9.33 23.59 -11.33
CA LEU A 1096 8.58 24.83 -11.61
C LEU A 1096 7.19 24.57 -12.25
N SER A 1097 6.72 23.32 -12.20
CA SER A 1097 5.52 22.85 -12.91
C SER A 1097 4.24 23.63 -12.55
N GLY A 1098 3.29 23.72 -13.48
CA GLY A 1098 1.93 24.21 -13.20
C GLY A 1098 1.80 25.69 -12.85
N ASN A 1099 2.77 26.53 -13.24
CA ASN A 1099 2.78 27.97 -13.00
C ASN A 1099 2.34 28.79 -14.24
N ARG A 1100 2.62 30.10 -14.26
CA ARG A 1100 2.30 31.02 -15.37
C ARG A 1100 3.56 31.70 -15.93
N LEU A 1101 4.73 31.08 -15.76
CA LEU A 1101 6.03 31.57 -16.25
C LEU A 1101 6.02 31.67 -17.78
N TYR A 1102 6.64 32.70 -18.34
CA TYR A 1102 6.62 33.01 -19.76
C TYR A 1102 7.98 33.48 -20.29
N GLY A 1103 8.12 33.53 -21.62
CA GLY A 1103 9.39 33.88 -22.25
C GLY A 1103 10.29 32.65 -22.45
N GLU A 1104 11.51 32.89 -22.92
CA GLU A 1104 12.45 31.84 -23.28
C GLU A 1104 13.13 31.23 -22.05
N ILE A 1105 13.55 29.96 -22.15
CA ILE A 1105 14.37 29.30 -21.14
C ILE A 1105 15.80 29.86 -21.26
N PRO A 1106 16.40 30.44 -20.20
CA PRO A 1106 17.73 31.06 -20.30
C PRO A 1106 18.82 30.00 -20.55
N PRO A 1107 19.73 30.21 -21.55
CA PRO A 1107 20.83 29.29 -21.84
C PRO A 1107 21.73 28.97 -20.64
N GLN A 1108 21.85 29.90 -19.69
CA GLN A 1108 22.63 29.76 -18.45
C GLN A 1108 22.21 28.53 -17.62
N ILE A 1109 20.99 28.02 -17.78
CA ILE A 1109 20.57 26.76 -17.14
C ILE A 1109 21.49 25.58 -17.50
N GLY A 1110 22.20 25.60 -18.63
CA GLY A 1110 23.22 24.59 -18.95
C GLY A 1110 24.48 24.63 -18.07
N GLU A 1111 24.74 25.72 -17.34
CA GLU A 1111 25.91 25.86 -16.44
C GLU A 1111 25.70 25.19 -15.06
N MET A 1112 24.47 24.75 -14.78
CA MET A 1112 24.05 24.25 -13.47
C MET A 1112 24.77 22.96 -13.07
N ARG A 1113 25.01 22.80 -11.76
CA ARG A 1113 25.80 21.71 -11.19
C ARG A 1113 25.01 20.96 -10.14
N ASN A 1114 25.35 19.68 -9.94
CA ASN A 1114 24.76 18.84 -8.91
C ASN A 1114 23.22 18.70 -9.00
N LEU A 1115 22.63 18.84 -10.19
CA LEU A 1115 21.20 18.64 -10.46
C LEU A 1115 20.99 17.53 -11.49
N SER A 1116 19.91 16.75 -11.33
CA SER A 1116 19.58 15.64 -12.25
C SER A 1116 18.10 15.52 -12.64
N LEU A 1117 17.23 16.41 -12.14
CA LEU A 1117 15.83 16.50 -12.57
C LEU A 1117 15.43 17.97 -12.77
N LEU A 1118 14.83 18.26 -13.93
CA LEU A 1118 14.33 19.59 -14.28
C LEU A 1118 12.92 19.47 -14.87
N HIS A 1119 11.92 19.97 -14.14
CA HIS A 1119 10.55 20.10 -14.61
C HIS A 1119 10.14 21.57 -14.77
N LEU A 1120 9.70 21.93 -15.98
CA LEU A 1120 9.22 23.26 -16.36
C LEU A 1120 7.80 23.20 -16.95
N ASP A 1121 7.11 22.08 -16.79
CA ASP A 1121 5.90 21.74 -17.54
C ASP A 1121 4.63 22.46 -17.10
N GLY A 1122 3.66 22.60 -18.01
CA GLY A 1122 2.39 23.27 -17.70
C GLY A 1122 2.53 24.77 -17.45
N ASN A 1123 3.47 25.43 -18.12
CA ASN A 1123 3.73 26.87 -18.05
C ASN A 1123 3.35 27.57 -19.38
N ARG A 1124 3.88 28.77 -19.63
CA ARG A 1124 3.68 29.57 -20.85
C ARG A 1124 5.02 29.93 -21.51
N LEU A 1125 6.03 29.09 -21.33
CA LEU A 1125 7.38 29.32 -21.88
C LEU A 1125 7.36 29.30 -23.41
N THR A 1126 8.14 30.18 -24.02
CA THR A 1126 8.20 30.41 -25.48
C THR A 1126 9.63 30.26 -26.00
N GLY A 1127 9.90 30.69 -27.23
CA GLY A 1127 11.24 30.68 -27.81
C GLY A 1127 11.65 29.31 -28.33
N ARG A 1128 12.95 29.00 -28.19
CA ARG A 1128 13.54 27.69 -28.50
C ARG A 1128 14.05 27.02 -27.22
N LEU A 1129 14.18 25.70 -27.26
CA LEU A 1129 14.85 24.93 -26.20
C LEU A 1129 16.38 25.14 -26.34
N PRO A 1130 17.10 25.69 -25.34
CA PRO A 1130 18.52 26.01 -25.48
C PRO A 1130 19.39 24.73 -25.56
N PRO A 1131 20.37 24.65 -26.50
CA PRO A 1131 21.25 23.50 -26.64
C PRO A 1131 22.13 23.24 -25.41
N GLU A 1132 22.38 24.27 -24.60
CA GLU A 1132 23.18 24.21 -23.37
C GLU A 1132 22.61 23.24 -22.32
N ILE A 1133 21.30 22.96 -22.35
CA ILE A 1133 20.67 21.91 -21.50
C ILE A 1133 21.33 20.54 -21.72
N GLY A 1134 21.85 20.26 -22.91
CA GLY A 1134 22.56 19.02 -23.23
C GLY A 1134 23.89 18.83 -22.49
N GLN A 1135 24.38 19.84 -21.77
CA GLN A 1135 25.58 19.77 -20.94
C GLN A 1135 25.30 19.20 -19.53
N LEU A 1136 24.02 19.23 -19.10
CA LEU A 1136 23.61 18.83 -17.76
C LEU A 1136 23.55 17.30 -17.58
N PRO A 1137 23.89 16.77 -16.40
CA PRO A 1137 23.72 15.35 -16.07
C PRO A 1137 22.27 15.01 -15.69
N LEU A 1138 21.29 15.46 -16.47
CA LEU A 1138 19.87 15.18 -16.22
C LEU A 1138 19.54 13.70 -16.45
N VAL A 1139 18.84 13.12 -15.48
CA VAL A 1139 18.11 11.85 -15.56
C VAL A 1139 16.69 12.09 -16.07
N VAL A 1140 16.08 13.23 -15.70
CA VAL A 1140 14.72 13.61 -16.11
C VAL A 1140 14.69 15.05 -16.61
N LEU A 1141 14.14 15.25 -17.82
CA LEU A 1141 13.82 16.55 -18.39
C LEU A 1141 12.35 16.57 -18.85
N ASN A 1142 11.53 17.41 -18.23
CA ASN A 1142 10.13 17.63 -18.63
C ASN A 1142 9.89 19.11 -18.90
N VAL A 1143 9.60 19.46 -20.16
CA VAL A 1143 9.21 20.81 -20.58
C VAL A 1143 7.84 20.81 -21.28
N SER A 1144 7.06 19.75 -21.07
CA SER A 1144 5.79 19.54 -21.76
C SER A 1144 4.74 20.63 -21.44
N ARG A 1145 3.70 20.73 -22.26
CA ARG A 1145 2.57 21.67 -22.06
C ARG A 1145 3.05 23.13 -21.92
N ASN A 1146 3.83 23.58 -22.90
CA ASN A 1146 4.36 24.93 -23.01
C ASN A 1146 4.14 25.45 -24.45
N ASN A 1147 4.69 26.62 -24.77
CA ASN A 1147 4.61 27.27 -26.08
C ASN A 1147 6.00 27.32 -26.76
N ILE A 1148 6.91 26.40 -26.43
CA ILE A 1148 8.27 26.32 -26.98
C ILE A 1148 8.21 25.86 -28.44
N SER A 1149 9.10 26.37 -29.29
CA SER A 1149 9.04 26.23 -30.75
C SER A 1149 10.39 25.92 -31.40
N GLY A 1150 10.35 25.46 -32.65
CA GLY A 1150 11.56 25.23 -33.46
C GLY A 1150 12.25 23.88 -33.20
N PRO A 1151 13.47 23.69 -33.73
CA PRO A 1151 14.13 22.39 -33.73
C PRO A 1151 14.56 21.93 -32.33
N ILE A 1152 14.40 20.63 -32.05
CA ILE A 1152 14.98 19.99 -30.86
C ILE A 1152 16.52 19.99 -30.98
N PRO A 1153 17.28 20.50 -29.99
CA PRO A 1153 18.75 20.48 -30.01
C PRO A 1153 19.35 19.08 -30.16
N SER A 1154 20.40 18.95 -30.97
CA SER A 1154 21.09 17.67 -31.19
C SER A 1154 21.88 17.19 -29.97
N GLU A 1155 22.18 18.15 -29.09
CA GLU A 1155 22.92 18.04 -27.83
C GLU A 1155 22.14 17.20 -26.81
N ILE A 1156 20.80 17.33 -26.78
CA ILE A 1156 19.92 16.48 -25.96
C ILE A 1156 20.04 15.01 -26.40
N GLY A 1157 20.18 14.76 -27.70
CA GLY A 1157 20.41 13.43 -28.25
C GLY A 1157 21.73 12.76 -27.82
N ARG A 1158 22.65 13.51 -27.18
CA ARG A 1158 23.94 13.03 -26.64
C ARG A 1158 23.94 12.87 -25.10
N MET A 1159 22.84 13.18 -24.41
CA MET A 1159 22.77 13.15 -22.94
C MET A 1159 22.82 11.71 -22.40
N ARG A 1160 24.01 11.27 -21.95
CA ARG A 1160 24.28 9.90 -21.46
C ARG A 1160 23.49 9.48 -20.22
N CYS A 1161 22.91 10.43 -19.47
CA CYS A 1161 22.27 10.18 -18.19
C CYS A 1161 20.73 10.10 -18.27
N LEU A 1162 20.14 10.47 -19.42
CA LEU A 1162 18.73 10.83 -19.54
C LEU A 1162 17.83 9.59 -19.67
N GLU A 1163 17.14 9.23 -18.57
CA GLU A 1163 16.16 8.14 -18.52
C GLU A 1163 14.76 8.58 -18.98
N MET A 1164 14.38 9.84 -18.76
CA MET A 1164 13.06 10.38 -19.11
C MET A 1164 13.16 11.75 -19.79
N LEU A 1165 12.53 11.87 -20.95
CA LEU A 1165 12.43 13.11 -21.74
C LEU A 1165 10.97 13.32 -22.16
N ASP A 1166 10.32 14.37 -21.65
CA ASP A 1166 8.98 14.79 -22.10
C ASP A 1166 9.02 16.21 -22.68
N LEU A 1167 8.77 16.27 -23.99
CA LEU A 1167 8.68 17.49 -24.80
C LEU A 1167 7.25 17.76 -25.29
N SER A 1168 6.28 16.94 -24.90
CA SER A 1168 4.93 16.88 -25.50
C SER A 1168 4.12 18.17 -25.31
N TYR A 1169 3.11 18.39 -26.15
CA TYR A 1169 2.28 19.61 -26.12
C TYR A 1169 3.12 20.91 -26.19
N ASN A 1170 3.96 21.01 -27.22
CA ASN A 1170 4.74 22.19 -27.61
C ASN A 1170 4.68 22.35 -29.15
N TYR A 1171 5.23 23.45 -29.68
CA TYR A 1171 5.34 23.75 -31.12
C TYR A 1171 6.72 23.39 -31.71
N LEU A 1172 7.35 22.35 -31.17
CA LEU A 1172 8.66 21.86 -31.59
C LEU A 1172 8.60 21.20 -32.97
N SER A 1173 9.74 21.20 -33.67
CA SER A 1173 9.89 20.66 -35.03
C SER A 1173 11.23 19.95 -35.23
N GLY A 1174 11.47 19.45 -36.45
CA GLY A 1174 12.68 18.71 -36.81
C GLY A 1174 12.71 17.27 -36.29
N GLU A 1175 13.84 16.60 -36.53
CA GLU A 1175 14.04 15.18 -36.19
C GLU A 1175 14.88 15.02 -34.92
N LEU A 1176 14.48 14.10 -34.03
CA LEU A 1176 15.30 13.62 -32.92
C LEU A 1176 16.45 12.76 -33.47
N LYS A 1177 17.61 13.39 -33.74
CA LYS A 1177 18.81 12.70 -34.26
C LYS A 1177 19.29 11.62 -33.25
N PRO A 1178 19.27 10.33 -33.61
CA PRO A 1178 19.50 9.26 -32.65
C PRO A 1178 21.00 9.00 -32.43
N ALA A 1179 21.53 9.46 -31.28
CA ALA A 1179 22.80 8.97 -30.75
C ALA A 1179 22.62 8.14 -29.46
N CYS A 1180 21.69 8.52 -28.56
CA CYS A 1180 21.36 7.74 -27.36
C CYS A 1180 20.09 6.86 -27.47
N LEU A 1181 19.16 7.14 -28.40
CA LEU A 1181 17.87 6.42 -28.51
C LEU A 1181 17.97 4.99 -29.09
N SER A 1182 19.17 4.52 -29.46
CA SER A 1182 19.39 3.27 -30.20
C SER A 1182 20.19 2.20 -29.45
N GLN A 1183 20.64 2.46 -28.22
CA GLN A 1183 21.30 1.44 -27.41
C GLN A 1183 20.29 0.65 -26.56
N PRO A 1184 20.23 -0.69 -26.68
CA PRO A 1184 19.49 -1.50 -25.72
C PRO A 1184 20.20 -1.45 -24.36
N ALA A 1185 19.43 -1.33 -23.28
CA ALA A 1185 19.99 -1.31 -21.92
C ALA A 1185 20.72 -2.62 -21.60
N GLN A 1186 22.06 -2.60 -21.62
CA GLN A 1186 22.88 -3.67 -21.06
C GLN A 1186 22.74 -3.69 -19.53
N GLN A 1187 22.77 -4.89 -18.96
CA GLN A 1187 22.62 -5.11 -17.52
C GLN A 1187 23.90 -4.65 -16.77
N VAL A 1188 23.82 -3.53 -16.03
CA VAL A 1188 24.80 -3.12 -14.99
C VAL A 1188 24.09 -2.42 -13.83
#